data_AF-A0A9E3UYL7-F1
#
_entry.id   AF-A0A9E3UYL7-F1
#
_cell.length_a   1.000
_cell.length_b   1.000
_cell.length_c   1.000
_cell.angle_alpha   90.00
_cell.angle_beta   90.00
_cell.angle_gamma   90.00
#
_symmetry.space_group_name_H-M   'P 1'
#
loop_
_entity.id
_entity.type
_entity.pdbx_description
1 polymer ?
#
loop_
_entity_poly.entity_id
_entity_poly.type
_entity_poly.pdbx_seq_one_letter_code
_entity_poly.pdbx_strand_id
1 'polypeptide(L)'
;PMPPPPPTPTWRSGISAQWLGQDGSRVFGPGDVHVVVAGLPTGRTITAATLSDQVTGSWVFRQDPWDGSYYADPYAMPLAAMTSTDPTQADLAFPPYIDESGATMTLRLRLDDSSTYVIQFPGGRVDLGLLAPDIAPTSIVAHPGDDLNDLANRFGTVYLAAGTYDLNRPLVLNHPVTIQAAPGALLRFSQAADDAPWTAAIKINAGHTTLDGFAVRFAGPVRWNGNTSYGPAVIGSTDNLDPGPTGLKVEIRLKDLDLESPPVPSGWEEAPRLIRLVTAMSGQIEGCTLKGGTTEYAYGPWQIQGNTYLGTVPNTYAGAVFAGHWSRDVVLAHNTAQPTGPSGKTWRFLALNNGGHDDLIRDNTIIGIGPRDDDSMPNPNATEIILNESYGLHFEGMPLTVSPDGRLLQIPAPPGGPAQSGDIVAILSGPQAGQWRRIAQALDPQTYLMDAPLPPGRYAIAISSNAFVTETYQDNTIDMRGSSIATGLVLAGNQFGVQVLGNHFLGAGAFLLMAYPTETPNLWGWSHAPFLGASIEGNTIDDAPWGGKVSVPHGPLIKTNQGRVYFSGSITNTTIRWSDAFLAAHPEPTALTIGDPGSIDPIELVVTIQGDRVQGPPGLPLSQALIINAGTVNDQPRLGQALALPALVPEAPTGLGLVRDTGSSASDGLTADGRLHFQLVAGAVGYEYRVGSTGDYQPIPSPNGFLPLGLVEGLNRVFVRSIDARGARSADASFTFVLDTTPPPAITGLAASADETITFASTGPGDVYAYRLGPSGAFLPLGAATTFTPMGLKPGPNTVTLLAIDIAGNIGPEATIIVARPLLLPPA
;
A
#
# COMPACT_ATOMS: atom_id res chain seq x y z
N PRO A 1 -15.25 -48.55 10.16
CA PRO A 1 -15.28 -48.53 8.67
C PRO A 1 -15.47 -47.09 8.19
N MET A 2 -14.51 -46.53 7.46
CA MET A 2 -14.74 -45.22 6.83
C MET A 2 -15.85 -45.36 5.78
N PRO A 3 -16.81 -44.42 5.68
CA PRO A 3 -17.73 -44.39 4.57
C PRO A 3 -16.94 -44.35 3.24
N PRO A 4 -17.44 -44.98 2.16
CA PRO A 4 -16.79 -44.89 0.86
C PRO A 4 -16.68 -43.40 0.47
N PRO A 5 -15.55 -42.97 -0.12
CA PRO A 5 -15.41 -41.59 -0.58
C PRO A 5 -16.53 -41.24 -1.57
N PRO A 6 -16.99 -39.98 -1.57
CA PRO A 6 -18.00 -39.54 -2.51
C PRO A 6 -17.52 -39.78 -3.95
N PRO A 7 -18.44 -40.02 -4.90
CA PRO A 7 -18.06 -40.19 -6.30
C PRO A 7 -17.27 -38.98 -6.79
N THR A 8 -16.11 -39.23 -7.38
CA THR A 8 -15.21 -38.22 -7.92
C THR A 8 -15.96 -37.34 -8.93
N PRO A 9 -16.07 -36.01 -8.69
CA PRO A 9 -16.64 -35.11 -9.67
C PRO A 9 -15.82 -35.16 -10.96
N THR A 10 -16.49 -35.14 -12.12
CA THR A 10 -15.79 -35.15 -13.40
C THR A 10 -15.64 -33.72 -13.92
N TRP A 11 -14.39 -33.29 -14.10
CA TRP A 11 -14.08 -32.09 -14.89
C TRP A 11 -14.42 -32.38 -16.35
N ARG A 12 -15.50 -31.80 -16.87
CA ARG A 12 -16.02 -32.17 -18.21
C ARG A 12 -15.94 -31.01 -19.20
N SER A 13 -15.46 -31.29 -20.40
CA SER A 13 -15.27 -30.35 -21.52
C SER A 13 -16.53 -30.06 -22.35
N GLY A 14 -17.74 -30.09 -21.77
CA GLY A 14 -18.99 -29.91 -22.54
C GLY A 14 -20.16 -29.23 -21.82
N ILE A 15 -20.02 -28.92 -20.53
CA ILE A 15 -20.94 -28.05 -19.80
C ILE A 15 -20.17 -26.76 -19.53
N SER A 16 -20.81 -25.62 -19.75
CA SER A 16 -20.23 -24.30 -19.51
C SER A 16 -21.16 -23.45 -18.65
N ALA A 17 -20.59 -22.49 -17.93
CA ALA A 17 -21.33 -21.50 -17.18
C ALA A 17 -20.83 -20.11 -17.60
N GLN A 18 -21.74 -19.14 -17.67
CA GLN A 18 -21.44 -17.78 -18.09
C GLN A 18 -22.10 -16.78 -17.13
N TRP A 19 -21.30 -15.85 -16.64
CA TRP A 19 -21.76 -14.70 -15.87
C TRP A 19 -22.58 -13.73 -16.74
N LEU A 20 -23.81 -13.44 -16.33
CA LEU A 20 -24.67 -12.44 -16.96
C LEU A 20 -24.74 -11.14 -16.15
N GLY A 21 -24.39 -11.18 -14.86
CA GLY A 21 -24.34 -10.03 -13.97
C GLY A 21 -25.67 -9.75 -13.27
N GLN A 22 -25.80 -8.54 -12.73
CA GLN A 22 -26.99 -8.09 -12.01
C GLN A 22 -28.02 -7.51 -13.00
N ASP A 23 -28.62 -8.39 -13.80
CA ASP A 23 -29.53 -8.05 -14.91
C ASP A 23 -30.96 -7.68 -14.48
N GLY A 24 -31.21 -7.60 -13.17
CA GLY A 24 -32.51 -7.32 -12.59
C GLY A 24 -33.32 -8.57 -12.24
N SER A 25 -32.74 -9.77 -12.34
CA SER A 25 -33.24 -10.96 -11.64
C SER A 25 -33.45 -10.66 -10.15
N ARG A 26 -34.56 -11.14 -9.57
CA ARG A 26 -34.95 -10.89 -8.17
C ARG A 26 -35.43 -12.17 -7.50
N VAL A 27 -34.61 -13.22 -7.58
CA VAL A 27 -34.96 -14.53 -7.06
C VAL A 27 -34.91 -14.54 -5.53
N PHE A 28 -33.89 -13.92 -4.96
CA PHE A 28 -33.70 -13.71 -3.53
C PHE A 28 -33.88 -12.24 -3.14
N GLY A 29 -33.47 -11.30 -4.00
CA GLY A 29 -33.54 -9.88 -3.69
C GLY A 29 -33.13 -8.99 -4.86
N PRO A 30 -33.14 -7.67 -4.67
CA PRO A 30 -32.55 -6.77 -5.65
C PRO A 30 -31.03 -7.03 -5.72
N GLY A 31 -30.45 -6.88 -6.91
CA GLY A 31 -29.01 -7.04 -7.12
C GLY A 31 -28.51 -8.49 -7.11
N ASP A 32 -29.38 -9.49 -7.27
CA ASP A 32 -28.93 -10.88 -7.50
C ASP A 32 -28.08 -10.97 -8.78
N VAL A 33 -27.03 -11.78 -8.73
CA VAL A 33 -26.25 -12.14 -9.92
C VAL A 33 -26.92 -13.30 -10.64
N HIS A 34 -26.96 -13.21 -11.96
CA HIS A 34 -27.44 -14.25 -12.86
C HIS A 34 -26.28 -14.94 -13.59
N VAL A 35 -26.31 -16.27 -13.63
CA VAL A 35 -25.38 -17.14 -14.37
C VAL A 35 -26.18 -18.11 -15.24
N VAL A 36 -25.87 -18.21 -16.52
CA VAL A 36 -26.45 -19.23 -17.40
C VAL A 36 -25.53 -20.44 -17.50
N VAL A 37 -26.09 -21.62 -17.33
CA VAL A 37 -25.43 -22.91 -17.56
C VAL A 37 -25.92 -23.47 -18.90
N ALA A 38 -24.99 -23.90 -19.75
CA ALA A 38 -25.29 -24.47 -21.06
C ALA A 38 -24.58 -25.81 -21.29
N GLY A 39 -25.16 -26.66 -22.13
CA GLY A 39 -24.62 -27.97 -22.49
C GLY A 39 -25.04 -29.09 -21.54
N LEU A 40 -26.10 -28.90 -20.76
CA LEU A 40 -26.67 -29.94 -19.89
C LEU A 40 -27.16 -31.13 -20.74
N PRO A 41 -26.99 -32.39 -20.29
CA PRO A 41 -27.50 -33.55 -21.00
C PRO A 41 -29.03 -33.49 -21.14
N THR A 42 -29.55 -33.73 -22.35
CA THR A 42 -31.00 -33.71 -22.63
C THR A 42 -31.76 -34.69 -21.76
N GLY A 43 -32.89 -34.26 -21.20
CA GLY A 43 -33.77 -35.11 -20.37
C GLY A 43 -33.24 -35.35 -18.95
N ARG A 44 -32.23 -34.59 -18.52
CA ARG A 44 -31.72 -34.57 -17.15
C ARG A 44 -32.09 -33.26 -16.45
N THR A 45 -32.17 -33.29 -15.13
CA THR A 45 -32.47 -32.10 -14.31
C THR A 45 -31.45 -31.93 -13.19
N ILE A 46 -31.12 -30.68 -12.84
CA ILE A 46 -30.25 -30.38 -11.70
C ILE A 46 -31.01 -30.68 -10.40
N THR A 47 -30.47 -31.58 -9.59
CA THR A 47 -31.02 -31.92 -8.25
C THR A 47 -30.30 -31.19 -7.13
N ALA A 48 -29.04 -30.81 -7.33
CA ALA A 48 -28.28 -29.97 -6.42
C ALA A 48 -27.15 -29.23 -7.13
N ALA A 49 -26.74 -28.08 -6.59
CA ALA A 49 -25.61 -27.31 -7.09
C ALA A 49 -24.88 -26.60 -5.95
N THR A 50 -23.56 -26.44 -6.09
CA THR A 50 -22.72 -25.61 -5.23
C THR A 50 -21.89 -24.68 -6.10
N LEU A 51 -22.02 -23.38 -5.88
CA LEU A 51 -21.16 -22.36 -6.46
C LEU A 51 -20.21 -21.88 -5.36
N SER A 52 -18.94 -21.64 -5.67
CA SER A 52 -18.00 -20.99 -4.76
C SER A 52 -17.06 -20.04 -5.51
N ASP A 53 -16.52 -19.07 -4.79
CA ASP A 53 -15.54 -18.10 -5.29
C ASP A 53 -14.10 -18.46 -4.86
N GLN A 54 -13.19 -17.50 -4.96
CA GLN A 54 -11.77 -17.65 -4.56
C GLN A 54 -11.44 -17.03 -3.20
N VAL A 55 -12.45 -16.58 -2.45
CA VAL A 55 -12.31 -15.95 -1.15
C VAL A 55 -12.88 -16.89 -0.09
N THR A 56 -14.19 -16.84 0.17
CA THR A 56 -14.89 -17.71 1.13
C THR A 56 -16.36 -17.96 0.73
N GLY A 57 -16.83 -17.35 -0.36
CA GLY A 57 -18.21 -17.47 -0.79
C GLY A 57 -18.54 -18.86 -1.26
N SER A 58 -19.72 -19.30 -0.82
CA SER A 58 -20.27 -20.61 -1.12
C SER A 58 -21.77 -20.47 -1.16
N TRP A 59 -22.39 -20.89 -2.26
CA TRP A 59 -23.84 -20.86 -2.46
C TRP A 59 -24.34 -22.24 -2.83
N VAL A 60 -25.47 -22.66 -2.24
CA VAL A 60 -25.99 -24.02 -2.42
C VAL A 60 -27.46 -24.03 -2.83
N PHE A 61 -27.75 -24.88 -3.83
CA PHE A 61 -29.08 -25.26 -4.25
C PHE A 61 -29.28 -26.75 -3.97
N ARG A 62 -30.42 -27.11 -3.38
CA ARG A 62 -30.89 -28.49 -3.28
C ARG A 62 -32.36 -28.54 -3.64
N GLN A 63 -32.75 -29.43 -4.55
CA GLN A 63 -34.14 -29.63 -4.91
C GLN A 63 -34.95 -30.16 -3.72
N ASP A 64 -34.36 -31.09 -2.95
CA ASP A 64 -34.79 -31.43 -1.60
C ASP A 64 -33.86 -30.72 -0.60
N PRO A 65 -34.32 -29.68 0.12
CA PRO A 65 -33.50 -28.96 1.09
C PRO A 65 -32.89 -29.86 2.18
N TRP A 66 -33.47 -31.04 2.41
CA TRP A 66 -33.04 -32.00 3.44
C TRP A 66 -32.10 -33.09 2.91
N ASP A 67 -31.69 -33.02 1.64
CA ASP A 67 -30.80 -34.01 1.07
C ASP A 67 -29.36 -33.89 1.63
N GLY A 68 -29.14 -34.62 2.72
CA GLY A 68 -27.83 -34.75 3.37
C GLY A 68 -26.81 -35.57 2.58
N SER A 69 -27.17 -36.20 1.46
CA SER A 69 -26.21 -36.87 0.58
C SER A 69 -25.39 -35.89 -0.27
N TYR A 70 -25.87 -34.64 -0.41
CA TYR A 70 -25.16 -33.56 -1.09
C TYR A 70 -24.57 -32.59 -0.06
N TYR A 71 -23.31 -32.82 0.29
CA TYR A 71 -22.60 -31.96 1.22
C TYR A 71 -22.30 -30.59 0.59
N ALA A 72 -22.47 -29.53 1.37
CA ALA A 72 -21.98 -28.18 1.05
C ALA A 72 -21.55 -27.53 2.37
N ASP A 73 -20.89 -26.37 2.29
CA ASP A 73 -20.39 -25.70 3.48
C ASP A 73 -21.53 -25.39 4.48
N PRO A 74 -21.28 -25.45 5.80
CA PRO A 74 -22.31 -25.27 6.82
C PRO A 74 -23.07 -23.94 6.75
N TYR A 75 -22.42 -22.88 6.26
CA TYR A 75 -22.97 -21.52 6.17
C TYR A 75 -23.11 -21.04 4.72
N ALA A 76 -23.25 -21.98 3.77
CA ALA A 76 -23.45 -21.62 2.37
C ALA A 76 -24.72 -20.77 2.18
N MET A 77 -24.56 -19.69 1.42
CA MET A 77 -25.62 -18.78 1.01
C MET A 77 -26.60 -19.48 0.03
N PRO A 78 -27.81 -18.95 -0.16
CA PRO A 78 -28.78 -19.61 -1.04
C PRO A 78 -28.39 -19.44 -2.53
N LEU A 79 -28.46 -20.53 -3.28
CA LEU A 79 -28.38 -20.57 -4.75
C LEU A 79 -29.74 -21.01 -5.29
N ALA A 80 -30.20 -20.39 -6.36
CA ALA A 80 -31.37 -20.84 -7.10
C ALA A 80 -30.94 -21.53 -8.39
N ALA A 81 -31.64 -22.61 -8.75
CA ALA A 81 -31.59 -23.20 -10.08
C ALA A 81 -32.98 -23.13 -10.71
N MET A 82 -33.09 -22.39 -11.80
CA MET A 82 -34.30 -22.11 -12.53
C MET A 82 -34.34 -22.92 -13.82
N THR A 83 -35.53 -23.38 -14.19
CA THR A 83 -35.74 -24.17 -15.41
C THR A 83 -35.70 -23.26 -16.63
N SER A 84 -34.84 -23.57 -17.60
CA SER A 84 -34.85 -22.90 -18.91
C SER A 84 -35.87 -23.54 -19.86
N THR A 85 -36.26 -22.79 -20.89
CA THR A 85 -37.07 -23.33 -22.01
C THR A 85 -36.28 -24.26 -22.92
N ASP A 86 -34.95 -24.10 -22.97
CA ASP A 86 -34.03 -25.04 -23.58
C ASP A 86 -33.64 -26.12 -22.54
N PRO A 87 -33.97 -27.40 -22.75
CA PRO A 87 -33.67 -28.47 -21.78
C PRO A 87 -32.17 -28.77 -21.63
N THR A 88 -31.31 -28.11 -22.41
CA THR A 88 -29.84 -28.17 -22.28
C THR A 88 -29.26 -26.98 -21.52
N GLN A 89 -30.11 -26.09 -21.01
CA GLN A 89 -29.74 -24.90 -20.25
C GLN A 89 -30.43 -24.82 -18.89
N ALA A 90 -29.80 -24.10 -17.96
CA ALA A 90 -30.40 -23.73 -16.70
C ALA A 90 -29.87 -22.36 -16.27
N ASP A 91 -30.72 -21.60 -15.60
CA ASP A 91 -30.37 -20.29 -15.07
C ASP A 91 -30.12 -20.41 -13.57
N LEU A 92 -29.01 -19.86 -13.10
CA LEU A 92 -28.64 -19.81 -11.68
C LEU A 92 -28.68 -18.38 -11.20
N ALA A 93 -29.25 -18.14 -10.01
CA ALA A 93 -29.21 -16.83 -9.38
C ALA A 93 -28.69 -16.94 -7.95
N PHE A 94 -27.96 -15.93 -7.50
CA PHE A 94 -27.46 -15.86 -6.12
C PHE A 94 -27.21 -14.41 -5.68
N PRO A 95 -27.34 -14.11 -4.37
CA PRO A 95 -26.97 -12.80 -3.84
C PRO A 95 -25.44 -12.70 -3.73
N PRO A 96 -24.79 -11.72 -4.39
CA PRO A 96 -23.36 -11.51 -4.25
C PRO A 96 -23.01 -10.85 -2.92
N TYR A 97 -21.73 -10.88 -2.55
CA TYR A 97 -21.22 -10.17 -1.37
C TYR A 97 -19.90 -9.41 -1.62
N ILE A 98 -19.25 -9.63 -2.75
CA ILE A 98 -18.05 -8.94 -3.24
C ILE A 98 -18.13 -8.72 -4.76
N ASP A 99 -17.20 -7.94 -5.31
CA ASP A 99 -16.94 -7.86 -6.74
C ASP A 99 -16.07 -9.05 -7.20
N GLU A 100 -16.62 -9.88 -8.07
CA GLU A 100 -15.96 -11.10 -8.58
C GLU A 100 -15.15 -10.84 -9.86
N SER A 101 -14.91 -9.57 -10.21
CA SER A 101 -14.14 -9.19 -11.39
C SER A 101 -12.72 -9.75 -11.35
N GLY A 102 -12.41 -10.63 -12.31
CA GLY A 102 -11.11 -11.29 -12.38
C GLY A 102 -10.99 -12.56 -11.53
N ALA A 103 -11.99 -12.86 -10.70
CA ALA A 103 -12.07 -14.11 -9.95
C ALA A 103 -12.45 -15.29 -10.87
N THR A 104 -12.11 -16.49 -10.44
CA THR A 104 -12.58 -17.75 -11.04
C THR A 104 -13.62 -18.41 -10.14
N MET A 105 -14.85 -18.49 -10.62
CA MET A 105 -15.93 -19.18 -9.94
C MET A 105 -15.83 -20.70 -10.17
N THR A 106 -16.18 -21.49 -9.16
CA THR A 106 -16.26 -22.96 -9.27
C THR A 106 -17.69 -23.43 -9.04
N LEU A 107 -18.31 -24.05 -10.04
CA LEU A 107 -19.65 -24.61 -9.99
C LEU A 107 -19.59 -26.14 -10.02
N ARG A 108 -20.19 -26.78 -9.01
CA ARG A 108 -20.44 -28.21 -8.96
C ARG A 108 -21.93 -28.47 -9.12
N LEU A 109 -22.32 -29.30 -10.07
CA LEU A 109 -23.71 -29.68 -10.36
C LEU A 109 -23.90 -31.17 -10.14
N ARG A 110 -25.03 -31.57 -9.56
CA ARG A 110 -25.50 -32.97 -9.53
C ARG A 110 -26.84 -33.09 -10.26
N LEU A 111 -26.93 -34.06 -11.16
CA LEU A 111 -28.15 -34.35 -11.92
C LEU A 111 -29.00 -35.45 -11.25
N ASP A 112 -30.18 -35.71 -11.80
CA ASP A 112 -31.14 -36.73 -11.36
C ASP A 112 -30.65 -38.18 -11.54
N ASP A 113 -29.65 -38.41 -12.39
CA ASP A 113 -28.94 -39.68 -12.51
C ASP A 113 -27.70 -39.80 -11.60
N SER A 114 -27.55 -38.87 -10.65
CA SER A 114 -26.42 -38.75 -9.73
C SER A 114 -25.09 -38.39 -10.38
N SER A 115 -25.04 -38.15 -11.70
CA SER A 115 -23.83 -37.63 -12.34
C SER A 115 -23.47 -36.25 -11.77
N THR A 116 -22.19 -36.04 -11.50
CA THR A 116 -21.67 -34.81 -10.89
C THR A 116 -20.60 -34.18 -11.77
N TYR A 117 -20.75 -32.90 -12.06
CA TYR A 117 -19.86 -32.13 -12.94
C TYR A 117 -19.27 -30.95 -12.19
N VAL A 118 -18.02 -30.60 -12.52
CA VAL A 118 -17.37 -29.37 -12.05
C VAL A 118 -17.04 -28.50 -13.26
N ILE A 119 -17.38 -27.22 -13.16
CA ILE A 119 -17.17 -26.18 -14.15
C ILE A 119 -16.46 -25.01 -13.46
N GLN A 120 -15.44 -24.47 -14.13
CA GLN A 120 -14.84 -23.19 -13.74
C GLN A 120 -15.16 -22.15 -14.83
N PHE A 121 -15.48 -20.93 -14.40
CA PHE A 121 -15.80 -19.83 -15.29
C PHE A 121 -15.41 -18.49 -14.64
N PRO A 122 -15.10 -17.45 -15.42
CA PRO A 122 -14.76 -16.14 -14.85
C PRO A 122 -15.97 -15.52 -14.14
N GLY A 123 -15.71 -14.96 -12.96
CA GLY A 123 -16.62 -14.04 -12.29
C GLY A 123 -16.72 -12.70 -13.02
N GLY A 124 -17.60 -11.82 -12.54
CA GLY A 124 -17.81 -10.52 -13.17
C GLY A 124 -18.19 -9.44 -12.17
N ARG A 125 -18.37 -8.23 -12.72
CA ARG A 125 -18.62 -7.03 -11.92
C ARG A 125 -19.88 -7.15 -11.07
N VAL A 126 -19.75 -6.77 -9.81
CA VAL A 126 -20.87 -6.59 -8.87
C VAL A 126 -20.92 -5.15 -8.39
N ASP A 127 -22.13 -4.61 -8.33
CA ASP A 127 -22.49 -3.41 -7.60
C ASP A 127 -23.27 -3.81 -6.35
N LEU A 128 -22.63 -3.72 -5.19
CA LEU A 128 -23.25 -4.08 -3.92
C LEU A 128 -24.36 -3.09 -3.51
N GLY A 129 -24.37 -1.86 -4.03
CA GLY A 129 -25.44 -0.89 -3.77
C GLY A 129 -26.80 -1.41 -4.22
N LEU A 130 -26.85 -2.21 -5.28
CA LEU A 130 -28.09 -2.81 -5.78
C LEU A 130 -28.76 -3.77 -4.79
N LEU A 131 -28.09 -4.19 -3.71
CA LEU A 131 -28.62 -5.10 -2.69
C LEU A 131 -29.53 -4.42 -1.66
N ALA A 132 -29.53 -3.09 -1.59
CA ALA A 132 -30.36 -2.33 -0.66
C ALA A 132 -31.30 -1.34 -1.38
N PRO A 133 -32.40 -0.93 -0.73
CA PRO A 133 -33.28 0.10 -1.29
C PRO A 133 -32.54 1.42 -1.51
N ASP A 134 -32.85 2.10 -2.62
CA ASP A 134 -32.33 3.44 -2.92
C ASP A 134 -32.86 4.51 -1.98
N ILE A 135 -32.13 5.63 -1.95
CA ILE A 135 -32.53 6.86 -1.25
C ILE A 135 -33.79 7.45 -1.90
N ALA A 136 -34.76 7.84 -1.07
CA ALA A 136 -35.97 8.50 -1.55
C ALA A 136 -35.62 9.84 -2.25
N PRO A 137 -36.21 10.18 -3.41
CA PRO A 137 -35.91 11.41 -4.13
C PRO A 137 -36.63 12.62 -3.52
N THR A 138 -36.45 12.83 -2.22
CA THR A 138 -37.07 13.90 -1.43
C THR A 138 -36.01 14.61 -0.60
N SER A 139 -36.11 15.92 -0.47
CA SER A 139 -35.11 16.72 0.25
C SER A 139 -35.74 17.77 1.17
N ILE A 140 -35.05 18.11 2.26
CA ILE A 140 -35.42 19.18 3.19
C ILE A 140 -34.17 19.92 3.68
N VAL A 141 -34.31 21.21 4.02
CA VAL A 141 -33.30 21.95 4.79
C VAL A 141 -33.71 21.90 6.25
N ALA A 142 -32.84 21.37 7.11
CA ALA A 142 -33.00 21.41 8.57
C ALA A 142 -32.30 22.63 9.14
N HIS A 143 -32.86 23.19 10.20
CA HIS A 143 -32.31 24.28 10.98
C HIS A 143 -32.17 23.88 12.46
N PRO A 144 -31.25 24.51 13.22
CA PRO A 144 -31.18 24.34 14.67
C PRO A 144 -32.55 24.50 15.35
N GLY A 145 -32.94 23.47 16.12
CA GLY A 145 -34.25 23.39 16.80
C GLY A 145 -35.27 22.48 16.12
N ASP A 146 -35.05 22.09 14.86
CA ASP A 146 -35.88 21.10 14.19
C ASP A 146 -35.69 19.69 14.77
N ASP A 147 -36.72 18.84 14.67
CA ASP A 147 -36.61 17.42 15.00
C ASP A 147 -35.84 16.68 13.89
N LEU A 148 -34.52 16.69 13.99
CA LEU A 148 -33.63 16.07 13.01
C LEU A 148 -33.93 14.58 12.82
N ASN A 149 -34.38 13.87 13.86
CA ASN A 149 -34.72 12.47 13.76
C ASN A 149 -35.99 12.25 12.92
N ASP A 150 -37.03 13.08 13.09
CA ASP A 150 -38.23 13.03 12.22
C ASP A 150 -37.83 13.31 10.76
N LEU A 151 -37.06 14.37 10.52
CA LEU A 151 -36.64 14.77 9.17
C LEU A 151 -35.84 13.67 8.47
N ALA A 152 -34.85 13.08 9.16
CA ALA A 152 -34.01 12.02 8.61
C ALA A 152 -34.77 10.72 8.30
N ASN A 153 -35.93 10.49 8.92
CA ASN A 153 -36.76 9.32 8.64
C ASN A 153 -37.90 9.60 7.62
N ARG A 154 -38.09 10.86 7.21
CA ARG A 154 -39.13 11.25 6.24
C ARG A 154 -38.60 11.65 4.88
N PHE A 155 -37.38 12.18 4.83
CA PHE A 155 -36.75 12.68 3.62
C PHE A 155 -35.52 11.85 3.28
N GLY A 156 -35.28 11.62 1.98
CA GLY A 156 -34.07 10.93 1.54
C GLY A 156 -32.82 11.80 1.61
N THR A 157 -32.95 13.13 1.57
CA THR A 157 -31.83 14.06 1.77
C THR A 157 -32.18 15.16 2.78
N VAL A 158 -31.33 15.36 3.77
CA VAL A 158 -31.44 16.42 4.78
C VAL A 158 -30.22 17.31 4.69
N TYR A 159 -30.43 18.58 4.32
CA TYR A 159 -29.39 19.60 4.29
C TYR A 159 -29.35 20.34 5.62
N LEU A 160 -28.29 20.19 6.41
CA LEU A 160 -28.12 20.93 7.66
C LEU A 160 -27.64 22.35 7.36
N ALA A 161 -28.44 23.36 7.73
CA ALA A 161 -27.94 24.73 7.84
C ALA A 161 -26.88 24.83 8.95
N ALA A 162 -25.96 25.79 8.82
CA ALA A 162 -24.93 26.04 9.83
C ALA A 162 -25.56 26.36 11.20
N GLY A 163 -24.92 25.87 12.27
CA GLY A 163 -25.38 26.05 13.65
C GLY A 163 -25.41 24.76 14.46
N THR A 164 -25.80 24.89 15.73
CA THR A 164 -25.80 23.77 16.69
C THR A 164 -27.18 23.13 16.80
N TYR A 165 -27.27 21.84 16.52
CA TYR A 165 -28.44 21.01 16.73
C TYR A 165 -28.27 20.30 18.08
N ASP A 166 -29.12 20.63 19.05
CA ASP A 166 -29.10 20.01 20.37
C ASP A 166 -29.97 18.74 20.37
N LEU A 167 -29.35 17.58 20.57
CA LEU A 167 -30.02 16.28 20.61
C LEU A 167 -29.96 15.70 22.03
N ASN A 168 -31.13 15.43 22.61
CA ASN A 168 -31.26 14.82 23.93
C ASN A 168 -31.57 13.31 23.89
N ARG A 169 -31.46 12.71 22.70
CA ARG A 169 -31.68 11.29 22.42
C ARG A 169 -30.84 10.85 21.22
N PRO A 170 -30.61 9.55 21.04
CA PRO A 170 -29.96 9.05 19.84
C PRO A 170 -30.69 9.46 18.56
N LEU A 171 -29.93 9.77 17.51
CA LEU A 171 -30.42 9.95 16.14
C LEU A 171 -30.49 8.57 15.47
N VAL A 172 -31.68 8.11 15.13
CA VAL A 172 -31.89 6.77 14.56
C VAL A 172 -32.32 6.88 13.10
N LEU A 173 -31.50 6.34 12.20
CA LEU A 173 -31.65 6.41 10.74
C LEU A 173 -32.24 5.10 10.23
N ASN A 174 -33.57 4.99 10.14
CA ASN A 174 -34.27 3.74 9.79
C ASN A 174 -34.43 3.51 8.29
N HIS A 175 -34.10 4.49 7.47
CA HIS A 175 -34.23 4.45 6.01
C HIS A 175 -32.95 4.99 5.35
N PRO A 176 -32.68 4.59 4.08
CA PRO A 176 -31.64 5.21 3.26
C PRO A 176 -31.76 6.74 3.28
N VAL A 177 -30.70 7.42 3.71
CA VAL A 177 -30.71 8.87 3.91
C VAL A 177 -29.33 9.49 3.70
N THR A 178 -29.29 10.65 3.05
CA THR A 178 -28.13 11.54 3.02
C THR A 178 -28.35 12.70 3.97
N ILE A 179 -27.48 12.87 4.95
CA ILE A 179 -27.39 14.08 5.79
C ILE A 179 -26.13 14.82 5.36
N GLN A 180 -26.31 15.98 4.73
CA GLN A 180 -25.22 16.82 4.24
C GLN A 180 -25.26 18.18 4.93
N ALA A 181 -24.12 18.69 5.38
CA ALA A 181 -24.07 19.92 6.14
C ALA A 181 -23.41 21.09 5.42
N ALA A 182 -23.93 22.30 5.67
CA ALA A 182 -23.18 23.52 5.45
C ALA A 182 -22.02 23.63 6.47
N PRO A 183 -20.89 24.26 6.11
CA PRO A 183 -19.78 24.46 7.03
C PRO A 183 -20.22 25.10 8.36
N GLY A 184 -19.80 24.51 9.47
CA GLY A 184 -20.13 24.98 10.82
C GLY A 184 -21.42 24.37 11.42
N ALA A 185 -22.00 23.34 10.82
CA ALA A 185 -23.01 22.53 11.48
C ALA A 185 -22.42 21.63 12.58
N LEU A 186 -23.07 21.59 13.74
CA LEU A 186 -22.65 20.81 14.90
C LEU A 186 -23.85 20.04 15.48
N LEU A 187 -23.72 18.72 15.61
CA LEU A 187 -24.64 17.90 16.39
C LEU A 187 -24.10 17.79 17.82
N ARG A 188 -24.80 18.37 18.80
CA ARG A 188 -24.43 18.34 20.21
C ARG A 188 -25.38 17.44 20.97
N PHE A 189 -24.87 16.30 21.43
CA PHE A 189 -25.62 15.31 22.19
C PHE A 189 -25.56 15.58 23.69
N SER A 190 -26.66 15.28 24.38
CA SER A 190 -26.77 15.27 25.84
C SER A 190 -27.67 14.12 26.29
N GLN A 191 -27.41 13.55 27.45
CA GLN A 191 -28.23 12.47 28.02
C GLN A 191 -28.72 12.91 29.40
N ALA A 192 -30.03 12.82 29.66
CA ALA A 192 -30.59 13.15 30.97
C ALA A 192 -30.11 12.14 32.03
N ALA A 193 -30.21 12.46 33.32
CA ALA A 193 -29.69 11.59 34.39
C ALA A 193 -30.45 10.25 34.53
N ASP A 194 -31.71 10.22 34.13
CA ASP A 194 -32.65 9.10 34.22
C ASP A 194 -32.85 8.33 32.91
N ASP A 195 -32.26 8.81 31.80
CA ASP A 195 -32.29 8.09 30.52
C ASP A 195 -31.61 6.72 30.60
N ALA A 196 -32.12 5.77 29.80
CA ALA A 196 -31.48 4.48 29.62
C ALA A 196 -30.09 4.63 28.96
N PRO A 197 -29.11 3.77 29.30
CA PRO A 197 -27.81 3.77 28.64
C PRO A 197 -27.93 3.57 27.13
N TRP A 198 -27.16 4.32 26.35
CA TRP A 198 -27.22 4.27 24.88
C TRP A 198 -26.32 3.16 24.32
N THR A 199 -26.69 2.61 23.17
CA THR A 199 -25.80 1.74 22.37
C THR A 199 -25.06 2.51 21.29
N ALA A 200 -25.68 3.57 20.77
CA ALA A 200 -25.06 4.55 19.87
C ALA A 200 -25.68 5.94 20.02
N ALA A 201 -24.93 7.01 19.70
CA ALA A 201 -25.48 8.38 19.61
C ALA A 201 -26.15 8.64 18.25
N ILE A 202 -25.52 8.16 17.16
CA ILE A 202 -26.11 8.10 15.81
C ILE A 202 -26.17 6.63 15.43
N LYS A 203 -27.36 6.17 15.05
CA LYS A 203 -27.64 4.78 14.78
C LYS A 203 -28.06 4.55 13.33
N ILE A 204 -27.29 3.73 12.62
CA ILE A 204 -27.49 3.42 11.20
C ILE A 204 -28.20 2.07 11.07
N ASN A 205 -29.46 2.10 10.68
CA ASN A 205 -30.28 0.90 10.49
C ASN A 205 -30.48 0.51 9.02
N ALA A 206 -30.08 1.36 8.07
CA ALA A 206 -30.24 1.14 6.63
C ALA A 206 -28.95 1.37 5.83
N GLY A 207 -28.79 0.63 4.73
CA GLY A 207 -27.78 0.89 3.69
C GLY A 207 -28.04 2.23 2.98
N HIS A 208 -27.11 2.62 2.10
CA HIS A 208 -27.13 3.92 1.41
C HIS A 208 -27.26 5.12 2.35
N THR A 209 -26.75 4.99 3.59
CA THR A 209 -26.72 6.10 4.54
C THR A 209 -25.45 6.91 4.30
N THR A 210 -25.59 8.21 4.07
CA THR A 210 -24.49 9.16 3.92
C THR A 210 -24.54 10.21 5.02
N LEU A 211 -23.44 10.41 5.74
CA LEU A 211 -23.24 11.48 6.71
C LEU A 211 -22.04 12.32 6.27
N ASP A 212 -22.28 13.62 6.02
CA ASP A 212 -21.31 14.48 5.33
C ASP A 212 -21.21 15.89 5.95
N GLY A 213 -20.01 16.25 6.41
CA GLY A 213 -19.60 17.65 6.60
C GLY A 213 -19.94 18.30 7.94
N PHE A 214 -20.32 17.55 8.98
CA PHE A 214 -20.67 18.11 10.30
C PHE A 214 -19.83 17.58 11.45
N ALA A 215 -19.80 18.36 12.55
CA ALA A 215 -19.16 17.96 13.78
C ALA A 215 -20.13 17.23 14.73
N VAL A 216 -19.61 16.31 15.55
CA VAL A 216 -20.34 15.65 16.65
C VAL A 216 -19.63 15.93 17.96
N ARG A 217 -20.35 16.47 18.96
CA ARG A 217 -19.85 16.75 20.31
C ARG A 217 -20.86 16.34 21.38
N PHE A 218 -20.41 16.28 22.63
CA PHE A 218 -21.24 15.90 23.78
C PHE A 218 -21.20 16.98 24.88
N ALA A 219 -22.36 17.35 25.40
CA ALA A 219 -22.52 18.31 26.49
C ALA A 219 -22.37 17.66 27.88
N GLY A 220 -21.40 16.75 28.04
CA GLY A 220 -21.14 15.99 29.26
C GLY A 220 -20.93 14.50 29.00
N PRO A 221 -20.69 13.71 30.06
CA PRO A 221 -20.56 12.26 29.95
C PRO A 221 -21.84 11.59 29.44
N VAL A 222 -21.68 10.45 28.76
CA VAL A 222 -22.78 9.59 28.31
C VAL A 222 -22.68 8.25 29.02
N ARG A 223 -23.80 7.76 29.54
CA ARG A 223 -23.92 6.38 30.04
C ARG A 223 -24.16 5.46 28.86
N TRP A 224 -23.21 4.54 28.65
CA TRP A 224 -23.25 3.55 27.59
C TRP A 224 -23.71 2.18 28.07
N ASN A 225 -24.35 1.41 27.20
CA ASN A 225 -24.72 0.04 27.49
C ASN A 225 -23.57 -0.93 27.17
N GLY A 226 -22.92 -1.47 28.21
CA GLY A 226 -21.79 -2.39 28.07
C GLY A 226 -22.12 -3.77 27.48
N ASN A 227 -23.42 -4.12 27.34
CA ASN A 227 -23.83 -5.38 26.70
C ASN A 227 -23.94 -5.27 25.16
N THR A 228 -23.56 -4.12 24.60
CA THR A 228 -23.52 -3.90 23.15
C THR A 228 -22.38 -4.73 22.56
N SER A 229 -22.69 -5.59 21.60
CA SER A 229 -21.69 -6.36 20.85
C SER A 229 -20.72 -5.41 20.14
N TYR A 230 -19.41 -5.68 20.27
CA TYR A 230 -18.32 -4.79 19.83
C TYR A 230 -18.34 -3.39 20.50
N GLY A 231 -19.07 -3.25 21.61
CA GLY A 231 -19.10 -2.04 22.42
C GLY A 231 -20.04 -0.93 21.92
N PRO A 232 -20.28 0.09 22.75
CA PRO A 232 -21.07 1.26 22.39
C PRO A 232 -20.30 2.21 21.44
N ALA A 233 -21.02 3.05 20.70
CA ALA A 233 -20.40 3.93 19.69
C ALA A 233 -20.96 5.36 19.62
N VAL A 234 -20.18 6.30 19.08
CA VAL A 234 -20.71 7.59 18.62
C VAL A 234 -21.58 7.38 17.39
N ILE A 235 -21.04 6.73 16.35
CA ILE A 235 -21.79 6.27 15.18
C ILE A 235 -21.78 4.74 15.17
N GLY A 236 -22.96 4.11 15.24
CA GLY A 236 -23.08 2.66 15.29
C GLY A 236 -24.08 2.12 14.27
N SER A 237 -23.69 1.07 13.56
CA SER A 237 -24.62 0.19 12.86
C SER A 237 -25.46 -0.63 13.85
N THR A 238 -26.56 -1.24 13.38
CA THR A 238 -27.45 -2.12 14.15
C THR A 238 -26.64 -3.08 15.04
N ASP A 239 -27.14 -3.32 16.25
CA ASP A 239 -26.50 -4.12 17.29
C ASP A 239 -27.44 -5.18 17.89
N ASN A 240 -26.92 -6.00 18.80
CA ASN A 240 -27.63 -7.12 19.43
C ASN A 240 -28.82 -6.73 20.33
N LEU A 241 -28.99 -5.44 20.64
CA LEU A 241 -30.09 -4.95 21.47
C LEU A 241 -31.21 -4.29 20.65
N ASP A 242 -31.09 -4.27 19.31
CA ASP A 242 -32.11 -3.70 18.45
C ASP A 242 -33.31 -4.62 18.20
N PRO A 243 -34.54 -4.11 18.33
CA PRO A 243 -35.75 -4.90 18.10
C PRO A 243 -36.11 -5.15 16.62
N GLY A 244 -35.21 -4.87 15.66
CA GLY A 244 -35.36 -5.32 14.27
C GLY A 244 -35.28 -4.26 13.17
N PRO A 245 -34.08 -3.97 12.70
CA PRO A 245 -33.87 -3.89 11.26
C PRO A 245 -32.79 -4.87 10.81
N THR A 246 -33.23 -5.92 10.11
CA THR A 246 -32.38 -6.95 9.48
C THR A 246 -31.91 -6.55 8.07
N GLY A 247 -32.27 -5.35 7.61
CA GLY A 247 -31.90 -4.87 6.27
C GLY A 247 -30.39 -4.78 6.09
N LEU A 248 -29.92 -5.22 4.91
CA LEU A 248 -28.53 -5.13 4.51
C LEU A 248 -28.05 -3.67 4.52
N LYS A 249 -26.81 -3.48 4.97
CA LYS A 249 -26.15 -2.18 5.07
C LYS A 249 -24.96 -2.19 4.13
N VAL A 250 -25.22 -1.78 2.90
CA VAL A 250 -24.24 -1.55 1.85
C VAL A 250 -24.08 -0.05 1.65
N GLU A 251 -22.91 0.37 1.17
CA GLU A 251 -22.60 1.76 0.83
C GLU A 251 -22.86 2.76 1.98
N ILE A 252 -22.38 2.45 3.18
CA ILE A 252 -22.35 3.44 4.27
C ILE A 252 -21.25 4.46 3.96
N ARG A 253 -21.58 5.75 3.90
CA ARG A 253 -20.62 6.81 3.55
C ARG A 253 -20.50 7.83 4.68
N LEU A 254 -19.33 7.89 5.31
CA LEU A 254 -19.00 8.86 6.34
C LEU A 254 -17.92 9.79 5.77
N LYS A 255 -18.24 11.05 5.53
CA LYS A 255 -17.37 12.00 4.82
C LYS A 255 -17.21 13.30 5.58
N ASP A 256 -15.97 13.80 5.63
CA ASP A 256 -15.65 15.13 6.16
C ASP A 256 -16.26 15.41 7.55
N LEU A 257 -16.39 14.36 8.37
CA LEU A 257 -16.95 14.45 9.72
C LEU A 257 -15.87 14.85 10.72
N ASP A 258 -16.24 15.66 11.71
CA ASP A 258 -15.39 15.96 12.87
C ASP A 258 -15.99 15.32 14.12
N LEU A 259 -15.46 14.15 14.51
CA LEU A 259 -16.00 13.31 15.58
C LEU A 259 -15.13 13.38 16.83
N GLU A 260 -15.77 13.69 17.97
CA GLU A 260 -15.11 13.63 19.28
C GLU A 260 -15.95 12.81 20.27
N SER A 261 -15.32 11.85 20.95
CA SER A 261 -15.94 11.06 22.02
C SER A 261 -16.38 11.96 23.20
N PRO A 262 -17.38 11.53 24.00
CA PRO A 262 -17.79 12.28 25.19
C PRO A 262 -16.67 12.34 26.24
N PRO A 263 -16.63 13.41 27.06
CA PRO A 263 -15.71 13.48 28.19
C PRO A 263 -16.09 12.44 29.26
N VAL A 264 -15.09 11.91 29.96
CA VAL A 264 -15.28 11.04 31.13
C VAL A 264 -14.93 11.78 32.43
N PRO A 265 -15.65 11.53 33.54
CA PRO A 265 -15.53 12.32 34.76
C PRO A 265 -14.19 12.13 35.51
N SER A 266 -13.64 10.91 35.60
CA SER A 266 -12.29 10.64 36.13
C SER A 266 -11.89 9.16 35.96
N GLY A 267 -10.57 8.90 35.95
CA GLY A 267 -10.01 7.54 35.86
C GLY A 267 -9.89 7.01 34.43
N TRP A 268 -9.03 5.99 34.24
CA TRP A 268 -8.85 5.35 32.94
C TRP A 268 -10.10 4.53 32.56
N GLU A 269 -10.75 4.92 31.46
CA GLU A 269 -11.90 4.22 30.87
C GLU A 269 -11.65 3.96 29.37
N GLU A 270 -12.22 2.89 28.81
CA GLU A 270 -12.18 2.71 27.36
C GLU A 270 -13.07 3.77 26.69
N ALA A 271 -12.55 4.49 25.70
CA ALA A 271 -13.37 5.40 24.92
C ALA A 271 -14.40 4.58 24.12
N PRO A 272 -15.68 5.04 24.02
CA PRO A 272 -16.63 4.41 23.12
C PRO A 272 -16.09 4.47 21.70
N ARG A 273 -16.43 3.48 20.88
CA ARG A 273 -16.05 3.47 19.46
C ARG A 273 -16.49 4.78 18.82
N LEU A 274 -15.63 5.42 18.02
CA LEU A 274 -16.10 6.56 17.23
C LEU A 274 -17.09 6.08 16.17
N ILE A 275 -16.74 4.98 15.51
CA ILE A 275 -17.50 4.39 14.44
C ILE A 275 -17.52 2.87 14.68
N ARG A 276 -18.70 2.23 14.66
CA ARG A 276 -18.89 0.77 14.78
C ARG A 276 -19.78 0.25 13.65
N LEU A 277 -19.17 -0.24 12.58
CA LEU A 277 -19.81 -0.71 11.34
C LEU A 277 -19.73 -2.22 11.15
N VAL A 278 -19.72 -2.98 12.24
CA VAL A 278 -19.57 -4.45 12.25
C VAL A 278 -20.76 -5.22 11.65
N THR A 279 -21.90 -4.56 11.39
CA THR A 279 -23.04 -5.15 10.66
C THR A 279 -23.26 -4.54 9.28
N ALA A 280 -22.34 -3.69 8.82
CA ALA A 280 -22.31 -3.18 7.45
C ALA A 280 -21.36 -4.00 6.57
N MET A 281 -21.74 -4.20 5.31
CA MET A 281 -20.99 -4.99 4.34
C MET A 281 -19.98 -4.17 3.55
N SER A 282 -20.28 -2.91 3.28
CA SER A 282 -19.42 -2.05 2.46
C SER A 282 -19.61 -0.57 2.78
N GLY A 283 -18.60 0.23 2.44
CA GLY A 283 -18.71 1.68 2.60
C GLY A 283 -17.42 2.46 2.49
N GLN A 284 -17.48 3.70 2.95
CA GLN A 284 -16.44 4.71 2.85
C GLN A 284 -16.35 5.51 4.15
N ILE A 285 -15.14 5.74 4.63
CA ILE A 285 -14.81 6.64 5.74
C ILE A 285 -13.70 7.57 5.23
N GLU A 286 -14.05 8.79 4.87
CA GLU A 286 -13.18 9.67 4.08
C GLU A 286 -13.07 11.07 4.68
N GLY A 287 -11.85 11.61 4.74
CA GLY A 287 -11.62 13.01 5.14
C GLY A 287 -12.03 13.35 6.57
N CYS A 288 -12.31 12.36 7.42
CA CYS A 288 -12.82 12.60 8.76
C CYS A 288 -11.69 12.98 9.74
N THR A 289 -12.01 13.87 10.66
CA THR A 289 -11.20 14.17 11.85
C THR A 289 -11.74 13.37 13.04
N LEU A 290 -10.90 12.56 13.66
CA LEU A 290 -11.28 11.55 14.63
C LEU A 290 -10.56 11.77 15.96
N LYS A 291 -11.31 12.01 17.04
CA LYS A 291 -10.76 12.14 18.40
C LYS A 291 -11.55 11.30 19.42
N GLY A 292 -11.10 10.09 19.70
CA GLY A 292 -11.90 9.16 20.49
C GLY A 292 -11.50 7.70 20.34
N GLY A 293 -12.43 6.80 20.62
CA GLY A 293 -12.19 5.35 20.53
C GLY A 293 -12.06 4.83 19.10
N THR A 294 -11.84 3.52 18.98
CA THR A 294 -11.60 2.81 17.72
C THR A 294 -12.69 3.06 16.67
N THR A 295 -12.28 3.15 15.40
CA THR A 295 -13.12 3.03 14.21
C THR A 295 -13.11 1.58 13.74
N GLU A 296 -14.23 0.89 13.91
CA GLU A 296 -14.33 -0.57 13.79
C GLU A 296 -15.30 -0.96 12.67
N TYR A 297 -14.89 -1.88 11.81
CA TYR A 297 -15.64 -2.34 10.65
C TYR A 297 -15.52 -3.86 10.49
N ALA A 298 -16.43 -4.45 9.72
CA ALA A 298 -16.35 -5.85 9.32
C ALA A 298 -16.54 -5.98 7.81
N TYR A 299 -16.11 -7.10 7.25
CA TYR A 299 -16.28 -7.41 5.83
C TYR A 299 -15.61 -6.36 4.94
N GLY A 300 -16.17 -6.16 3.75
CA GLY A 300 -15.76 -5.14 2.78
C GLY A 300 -16.44 -5.39 1.44
N PRO A 301 -16.18 -4.54 0.43
CA PRO A 301 -15.08 -3.57 0.37
C PRO A 301 -15.27 -2.32 1.24
N TRP A 302 -14.16 -1.78 1.75
CA TRP A 302 -14.11 -0.49 2.45
C TRP A 302 -13.06 0.45 1.86
N GLN A 303 -13.40 1.73 1.71
CA GLN A 303 -12.42 2.79 1.44
C GLN A 303 -12.28 3.65 2.70
N ILE A 304 -11.15 3.55 3.38
CA ILE A 304 -10.85 4.28 4.61
C ILE A 304 -9.65 5.18 4.33
N GLN A 305 -9.91 6.42 3.91
CA GLN A 305 -8.86 7.25 3.35
C GLN A 305 -8.86 8.72 3.74
N GLY A 306 -7.66 9.29 3.87
CA GLY A 306 -7.48 10.72 4.14
C GLY A 306 -7.97 11.16 5.52
N ASN A 307 -8.15 10.24 6.47
CA ASN A 307 -8.63 10.57 7.81
C ASN A 307 -7.48 11.06 8.70
N THR A 308 -7.81 11.95 9.64
CA THR A 308 -6.87 12.48 10.65
C THR A 308 -7.31 12.04 12.04
N TYR A 309 -6.54 11.17 12.69
CA TYR A 309 -6.76 10.73 14.06
C TYR A 309 -5.89 11.52 15.06
N LEU A 310 -6.54 12.14 16.03
CA LEU A 310 -5.95 13.10 16.97
C LEU A 310 -5.71 12.53 18.37
N GLY A 311 -5.86 11.21 18.56
CA GLY A 311 -5.81 10.55 19.86
C GLY A 311 -7.19 10.40 20.52
N THR A 312 -7.22 9.85 21.73
CA THR A 312 -8.45 9.73 22.53
C THR A 312 -8.67 10.99 23.37
N VAL A 313 -9.85 11.18 23.94
CA VAL A 313 -10.08 12.26 24.92
C VAL A 313 -9.32 11.97 26.23
N PRO A 314 -8.97 12.98 27.04
CA PRO A 314 -8.23 12.78 28.29
C PRO A 314 -8.86 11.72 29.22
N ASN A 315 -8.00 10.97 29.91
CA ASN A 315 -8.37 9.86 30.80
C ASN A 315 -9.04 8.66 30.11
N THR A 316 -9.01 8.56 28.78
CA THR A 316 -9.56 7.40 28.06
C THR A 316 -8.51 6.64 27.27
N TYR A 317 -8.79 5.39 26.92
CA TYR A 317 -7.92 4.61 26.03
C TYR A 317 -8.69 3.96 24.88
N ALA A 318 -7.97 3.63 23.81
CA ALA A 318 -8.47 2.90 22.65
C ALA A 318 -7.53 1.74 22.30
N GLY A 319 -8.11 0.60 21.95
CA GLY A 319 -7.35 -0.57 21.51
C GLY A 319 -6.63 -0.34 20.18
N ALA A 320 -7.24 0.39 19.26
CA ALA A 320 -6.65 0.77 17.97
C ALA A 320 -7.26 2.07 17.45
N VAL A 321 -6.65 2.68 16.43
CA VAL A 321 -7.32 3.70 15.60
C VAL A 321 -8.38 3.03 14.72
N PHE A 322 -7.97 1.98 14.01
CA PHE A 322 -8.82 1.18 13.13
C PHE A 322 -8.82 -0.29 13.54
N ALA A 323 -9.98 -0.95 13.46
CA ALA A 323 -10.09 -2.38 13.65
C ALA A 323 -11.01 -3.01 12.59
N GLY A 324 -10.58 -4.14 12.03
CA GLY A 324 -11.29 -4.89 11.00
C GLY A 324 -11.58 -6.33 11.41
N HIS A 325 -12.70 -6.88 10.93
CA HIS A 325 -13.11 -8.28 11.16
C HIS A 325 -13.55 -8.95 9.85
N TRP A 326 -12.98 -10.12 9.54
CA TRP A 326 -13.23 -10.81 8.26
C TRP A 326 -13.09 -9.85 7.07
N SER A 327 -12.03 -9.05 7.09
CA SER A 327 -11.83 -7.97 6.15
C SER A 327 -11.60 -8.51 4.74
N ARG A 328 -12.03 -7.73 3.76
CA ARG A 328 -11.82 -8.05 2.34
C ARG A 328 -11.91 -6.81 1.48
N ASP A 329 -11.04 -6.71 0.50
CA ASP A 329 -11.01 -5.57 -0.44
C ASP A 329 -11.00 -4.21 0.30
N VAL A 330 -10.32 -4.14 1.44
CA VAL A 330 -10.19 -2.90 2.22
C VAL A 330 -9.03 -2.10 1.69
N VAL A 331 -9.26 -0.83 1.37
CA VAL A 331 -8.20 0.14 1.12
C VAL A 331 -8.14 1.10 2.30
N LEU A 332 -7.08 1.00 3.09
CA LEU A 332 -6.79 1.90 4.20
C LEU A 332 -5.61 2.78 3.83
N ALA A 333 -5.88 3.97 3.29
CA ALA A 333 -4.89 4.77 2.59
C ALA A 333 -4.80 6.23 3.01
N HIS A 334 -3.59 6.81 3.01
CA HIS A 334 -3.39 8.25 3.22
C HIS A 334 -3.94 8.78 4.57
N ASN A 335 -4.08 7.93 5.59
CA ASN A 335 -4.52 8.34 6.91
C ASN A 335 -3.34 8.86 7.73
N THR A 336 -3.58 9.87 8.56
CA THR A 336 -2.61 10.38 9.54
C THR A 336 -3.09 10.08 10.95
N ALA A 337 -2.31 9.38 11.75
CA ALA A 337 -2.57 9.14 13.16
C ALA A 337 -1.47 9.76 14.01
N GLN A 338 -1.82 10.83 14.72
CA GLN A 338 -0.90 11.53 15.60
C GLN A 338 -1.69 12.13 16.78
N PRO A 339 -1.56 11.59 18.00
CA PRO A 339 -2.16 12.19 19.18
C PRO A 339 -1.71 13.65 19.35
N THR A 340 -2.65 14.58 19.54
CA THR A 340 -2.37 16.01 19.72
C THR A 340 -3.10 16.60 20.93
N GLY A 341 -2.46 17.58 21.58
CA GLY A 341 -2.99 18.21 22.80
C GLY A 341 -3.14 17.22 23.97
N PRO A 342 -3.98 17.53 24.97
CA PRO A 342 -4.37 16.57 25.99
C PRO A 342 -5.11 15.39 25.35
N SER A 343 -4.44 14.24 25.33
CA SER A 343 -4.96 12.98 24.80
C SER A 343 -4.83 11.90 25.86
N GLY A 344 -5.73 10.91 25.80
CA GLY A 344 -5.50 9.64 26.47
C GLY A 344 -4.61 8.70 25.62
N LYS A 345 -4.76 7.39 25.80
CA LYS A 345 -3.86 6.37 25.24
C LYS A 345 -4.46 5.65 24.02
N THR A 346 -3.68 5.48 22.96
CA THR A 346 -4.04 4.61 21.81
C THR A 346 -2.97 3.55 21.63
N TRP A 347 -3.36 2.28 21.67
CA TRP A 347 -2.40 1.16 21.68
C TRP A 347 -1.95 0.69 20.31
N ARG A 348 -2.79 0.80 19.27
CA ARG A 348 -2.46 0.36 17.92
C ARG A 348 -2.95 1.36 16.88
N PHE A 349 -2.33 1.35 15.71
CA PHE A 349 -2.93 1.97 14.53
C PHE A 349 -4.00 1.07 13.93
N LEU A 350 -3.66 -0.20 13.67
CA LEU A 350 -4.56 -1.15 13.03
C LEU A 350 -4.53 -2.52 13.73
N ALA A 351 -5.71 -3.11 13.91
CA ALA A 351 -5.85 -4.51 14.29
C ALA A 351 -6.85 -5.22 13.36
N LEU A 352 -6.38 -6.20 12.58
CA LEU A 352 -7.23 -7.06 11.77
C LEU A 352 -7.40 -8.41 12.46
N ASN A 353 -8.65 -8.84 12.58
CA ASN A 353 -9.04 -10.05 13.30
C ASN A 353 -9.90 -10.96 12.41
N ASN A 354 -9.90 -12.24 12.73
CA ASN A 354 -10.78 -13.24 12.11
C ASN A 354 -10.52 -13.52 10.61
N GLY A 355 -9.30 -13.24 10.12
CA GLY A 355 -8.92 -13.43 8.73
C GLY A 355 -9.16 -12.19 7.86
N GLY A 356 -8.52 -12.19 6.69
CA GLY A 356 -8.49 -11.05 5.77
C GLY A 356 -8.13 -11.49 4.35
N HIS A 357 -8.61 -10.76 3.34
CA HIS A 357 -8.38 -11.08 1.93
C HIS A 357 -8.19 -9.80 1.10
N ASP A 358 -7.06 -9.69 0.41
CA ASP A 358 -6.83 -8.61 -0.57
C ASP A 358 -6.95 -7.19 0.03
N ASP A 359 -6.60 -7.03 1.30
CA ASP A 359 -6.56 -5.71 1.94
C ASP A 359 -5.26 -4.95 1.61
N LEU A 360 -5.38 -3.66 1.35
CA LEU A 360 -4.31 -2.73 0.99
C LEU A 360 -4.19 -1.59 2.01
N ILE A 361 -3.16 -1.67 2.85
CA ILE A 361 -2.83 -0.68 3.87
C ILE A 361 -1.65 0.14 3.34
N ARG A 362 -1.91 1.36 2.84
CA ARG A 362 -0.87 2.14 2.16
C ARG A 362 -0.76 3.61 2.48
N ASP A 363 0.42 4.18 2.32
CA ASP A 363 0.66 5.63 2.40
C ASP A 363 0.16 6.28 3.71
N ASN A 364 0.08 5.52 4.81
CA ASN A 364 -0.35 6.05 6.10
C ASN A 364 0.82 6.65 6.88
N THR A 365 0.57 7.71 7.64
CA THR A 365 1.54 8.35 8.53
C THR A 365 1.15 8.11 9.99
N ILE A 366 1.97 7.37 10.73
CA ILE A 366 1.67 6.92 12.09
C ILE A 366 2.76 7.43 13.03
N ILE A 367 2.39 8.36 13.93
CA ILE A 367 3.34 9.03 14.82
C ILE A 367 2.81 8.98 16.25
N GLY A 368 3.59 8.42 17.15
CA GLY A 368 3.26 8.46 18.59
C GLY A 368 2.10 7.55 19.02
N ILE A 369 1.69 6.62 18.18
CA ILE A 369 0.78 5.51 18.49
C ILE A 369 1.60 4.33 19.03
N GLY A 370 1.00 3.44 19.83
CA GLY A 370 1.73 2.30 20.41
C GLY A 370 2.22 2.55 21.83
N PRO A 371 2.82 1.54 22.48
CA PRO A 371 3.42 1.70 23.81
C PRO A 371 4.54 2.73 23.78
N ARG A 372 4.69 3.50 24.85
CA ARG A 372 5.70 4.54 25.01
C ARG A 372 6.40 4.39 26.36
N ASP A 373 7.66 4.80 26.42
CA ASP A 373 8.47 4.68 27.65
C ASP A 373 7.95 5.56 28.79
N ASP A 374 7.20 6.60 28.45
CA ASP A 374 6.58 7.55 29.38
C ASP A 374 5.09 7.28 29.66
N ASP A 375 4.57 6.11 29.26
CA ASP A 375 3.18 5.74 29.51
C ASP A 375 2.86 5.64 31.02
N SER A 376 1.75 6.26 31.42
CA SER A 376 1.19 6.13 32.77
C SER A 376 0.13 5.04 32.89
N MET A 377 -0.40 4.56 31.77
CA MET A 377 -1.32 3.43 31.71
C MET A 377 -0.52 2.13 31.59
N PRO A 378 -0.77 1.10 32.42
CA PRO A 378 -0.10 -0.19 32.28
C PRO A 378 -0.32 -0.81 30.90
N ASN A 379 0.75 -1.32 30.30
CA ASN A 379 0.69 -1.95 28.98
C ASN A 379 -0.17 -3.24 29.03
N PRO A 380 -1.25 -3.35 28.22
CA PRO A 380 -2.13 -4.51 28.20
C PRO A 380 -1.60 -5.67 27.35
N ASN A 381 -0.29 -5.81 27.19
CA ASN A 381 0.36 -6.69 26.20
C ASN A 381 -0.02 -6.30 24.75
N ALA A 382 0.20 -5.02 24.41
CA ALA A 382 -0.04 -4.46 23.10
C ALA A 382 1.23 -3.75 22.59
N THR A 383 2.20 -4.52 22.11
CA THR A 383 3.45 -3.96 21.57
C THR A 383 3.35 -3.54 20.12
N GLU A 384 2.27 -3.89 19.43
CA GLU A 384 2.16 -3.90 17.98
C GLU A 384 1.49 -2.63 17.48
N ILE A 385 2.09 -1.92 16.51
CA ILE A 385 1.43 -0.77 15.88
C ILE A 385 0.37 -1.25 14.89
N ILE A 386 0.72 -2.26 14.09
CA ILE A 386 -0.18 -2.97 13.17
C ILE A 386 -0.16 -4.44 13.55
N LEU A 387 -1.35 -5.03 13.71
CA LEU A 387 -1.52 -6.40 14.17
C LEU A 387 -2.47 -7.19 13.25
N ASN A 388 -1.99 -8.36 12.79
CA ASN A 388 -2.84 -9.42 12.23
C ASN A 388 -2.55 -10.74 12.93
N GLU A 389 -3.58 -11.44 13.40
CA GLU A 389 -3.43 -12.71 14.13
C GLU A 389 -4.44 -13.77 13.67
N SER A 390 -3.94 -14.95 13.29
CA SER A 390 -4.78 -16.11 12.99
C SER A 390 -4.09 -17.41 13.37
N TYR A 391 -4.65 -18.16 14.33
CA TYR A 391 -3.97 -19.29 14.98
C TYR A 391 -4.66 -20.64 14.81
N GLY A 392 -5.74 -20.70 14.03
CA GLY A 392 -6.58 -21.89 13.90
C GLY A 392 -6.17 -22.80 12.74
N LEU A 393 -6.17 -24.12 12.98
CA LEU A 393 -6.05 -25.14 11.93
C LEU A 393 -7.23 -26.12 11.98
N HIS A 394 -7.64 -26.62 10.81
CA HIS A 394 -8.50 -27.79 10.70
C HIS A 394 -7.71 -29.08 10.83
N PHE A 395 -6.55 -29.15 10.16
CA PHE A 395 -5.76 -30.37 10.05
C PHE A 395 -4.27 -30.05 9.87
N GLU A 396 -3.41 -30.92 10.40
CA GLU A 396 -1.99 -30.93 10.10
C GLU A 396 -1.50 -32.39 10.06
N GLY A 397 -0.88 -32.81 8.96
CA GLY A 397 -0.38 -34.18 8.82
C GLY A 397 -0.32 -34.68 7.39
N MET A 398 -0.23 -36.00 7.25
CA MET A 398 -0.22 -36.65 5.95
C MET A 398 -1.66 -36.81 5.43
N PRO A 399 -1.98 -36.37 4.20
CA PRO A 399 -3.23 -36.74 3.54
C PRO A 399 -3.38 -38.27 3.45
N LEU A 400 -4.63 -38.74 3.40
CA LEU A 400 -4.93 -40.14 3.08
C LEU A 400 -4.66 -40.41 1.59
N THR A 401 -5.09 -39.51 0.73
CA THR A 401 -4.82 -39.57 -0.71
C THR A 401 -4.91 -38.18 -1.33
N VAL A 402 -4.19 -38.03 -2.44
CA VAL A 402 -4.34 -36.93 -3.40
C VAL A 402 -4.59 -37.60 -4.75
N SER A 403 -5.62 -37.16 -5.48
CA SER A 403 -5.92 -37.74 -6.80
C SER A 403 -4.76 -37.56 -7.77
N PRO A 404 -4.64 -38.40 -8.82
CA PRO A 404 -3.54 -38.30 -9.79
C PRO A 404 -3.42 -36.93 -10.49
N ASP A 405 -4.53 -36.21 -10.65
CA ASP A 405 -4.58 -34.86 -11.21
C ASP A 405 -4.39 -33.75 -10.15
N GLY A 406 -4.19 -34.10 -8.89
CA GLY A 406 -3.98 -33.18 -7.77
C GLY A 406 -5.23 -32.41 -7.33
N ARG A 407 -6.41 -32.70 -7.88
CA ARG A 407 -7.64 -31.92 -7.67
C ARG A 407 -8.50 -32.37 -6.50
N LEU A 408 -8.33 -33.59 -6.02
CA LEU A 408 -9.02 -34.10 -4.84
C LEU A 408 -8.03 -34.37 -3.74
N LEU A 409 -8.31 -33.80 -2.58
CA LEU A 409 -7.58 -34.01 -1.34
C LEU A 409 -8.47 -34.78 -0.36
N GLN A 410 -7.99 -35.90 0.16
CA GLN A 410 -8.65 -36.61 1.25
C GLN A 410 -7.75 -36.66 2.48
N ILE A 411 -8.32 -36.36 3.65
CA ILE A 411 -7.61 -36.34 4.93
C ILE A 411 -8.26 -37.26 5.98
N PRO A 412 -7.54 -37.61 7.06
CA PRO A 412 -8.18 -38.15 8.27
C PRO A 412 -9.19 -37.18 8.86
N ALA A 413 -10.01 -37.64 9.82
CA ALA A 413 -10.97 -36.77 10.50
C ALA A 413 -10.22 -35.56 11.11
N PRO A 414 -10.54 -34.32 10.68
CA PRO A 414 -9.81 -33.14 11.11
C PRO A 414 -10.15 -32.81 12.57
N PRO A 415 -9.16 -32.71 13.48
CA PRO A 415 -9.43 -32.36 14.88
C PRO A 415 -10.05 -30.96 15.02
N GLY A 416 -9.79 -30.04 14.09
CA GLY A 416 -10.37 -28.70 14.07
C GLY A 416 -11.68 -28.55 13.34
N GLY A 417 -12.40 -29.66 13.16
CA GLY A 417 -13.62 -29.67 12.38
C GLY A 417 -13.35 -29.58 10.87
N PRO A 418 -14.41 -29.73 10.06
CA PRO A 418 -14.30 -29.72 8.61
C PRO A 418 -13.83 -28.35 8.10
N ALA A 419 -12.93 -28.36 7.11
CA ALA A 419 -12.56 -27.19 6.35
C ALA A 419 -13.66 -26.82 5.34
N GLN A 420 -13.61 -25.60 4.83
CA GLN A 420 -14.64 -24.99 3.98
C GLN A 420 -14.03 -24.44 2.69
N SER A 421 -14.89 -24.03 1.75
CA SER A 421 -14.45 -23.28 0.57
C SER A 421 -13.71 -22.02 1.01
N GLY A 422 -12.56 -21.74 0.39
CA GLY A 422 -11.72 -20.60 0.76
C GLY A 422 -10.54 -20.94 1.68
N ASP A 423 -10.63 -22.01 2.48
CA ASP A 423 -9.55 -22.39 3.38
C ASP A 423 -8.28 -22.78 2.63
N ILE A 424 -7.13 -22.51 3.26
CA ILE A 424 -5.82 -22.65 2.64
C ILE A 424 -5.17 -23.97 3.03
N VAL A 425 -4.69 -24.71 2.02
CA VAL A 425 -3.88 -25.91 2.16
C VAL A 425 -2.41 -25.54 1.96
N ALA A 426 -1.65 -25.49 3.05
CA ALA A 426 -0.21 -25.32 3.07
C ALA A 426 0.51 -26.64 2.79
N ILE A 427 1.46 -26.66 1.86
CA ILE A 427 2.33 -27.81 1.59
C ILE A 427 3.55 -27.67 2.51
N LEU A 428 3.66 -28.55 3.51
CA LEU A 428 4.68 -28.44 4.56
C LEU A 428 5.95 -29.24 4.24
N SER A 429 5.90 -30.27 3.39
CA SER A 429 7.10 -31.05 3.06
C SER A 429 7.14 -31.51 1.60
N GLY A 430 8.28 -32.06 1.19
CA GLY A 430 8.51 -32.49 -0.20
C GLY A 430 8.93 -31.33 -1.11
N PRO A 431 8.98 -31.57 -2.44
CA PRO A 431 9.59 -30.62 -3.40
C PRO A 431 8.87 -29.28 -3.55
N GLN A 432 7.61 -29.19 -3.13
CA GLN A 432 6.80 -27.95 -3.17
C GLN A 432 6.53 -27.40 -1.77
N ALA A 433 7.32 -27.81 -0.77
CA ALA A 433 7.20 -27.27 0.59
C ALA A 433 7.35 -25.74 0.58
N GLY A 434 6.51 -25.06 1.37
CA GLY A 434 6.44 -23.60 1.39
C GLY A 434 5.52 -22.99 0.31
N GLN A 435 4.83 -23.81 -0.48
CA GLN A 435 3.73 -23.39 -1.36
C GLN A 435 2.37 -23.68 -0.73
N TRP A 436 1.31 -23.07 -1.26
CA TRP A 436 -0.06 -23.25 -0.79
C TRP A 436 -1.06 -23.33 -1.95
N ARG A 437 -2.24 -23.89 -1.68
CA ARG A 437 -3.41 -23.99 -2.58
C ARG A 437 -4.67 -23.65 -1.78
N ARG A 438 -5.80 -23.47 -2.43
CA ARG A 438 -7.08 -23.22 -1.77
C ARG A 438 -8.04 -24.38 -1.97
N ILE A 439 -8.89 -24.61 -0.98
CA ILE A 439 -10.05 -25.47 -1.12
C ILE A 439 -11.09 -24.72 -1.95
N ALA A 440 -11.36 -25.21 -3.16
CA ALA A 440 -12.43 -24.67 -3.99
C ALA A 440 -13.79 -25.03 -3.39
N GLN A 441 -13.98 -26.29 -2.96
CA GLN A 441 -15.22 -26.77 -2.34
C GLN A 441 -14.98 -27.95 -1.39
N ALA A 442 -15.72 -28.01 -0.28
CA ALA A 442 -15.83 -29.23 0.51
C ALA A 442 -16.84 -30.21 -0.13
N LEU A 443 -16.41 -31.47 -0.31
CA LEU A 443 -17.25 -32.55 -0.85
C LEU A 443 -17.84 -33.43 0.24
N ASP A 444 -17.15 -33.51 1.37
CA ASP A 444 -17.58 -34.06 2.66
C ASP A 444 -16.61 -33.52 3.76
N PRO A 445 -16.81 -33.83 5.06
CA PRO A 445 -15.92 -33.36 6.13
C PRO A 445 -14.43 -33.75 6.06
N GLN A 446 -14.03 -34.61 5.12
CA GLN A 446 -12.69 -35.17 4.95
C GLN A 446 -12.18 -35.12 3.50
N THR A 447 -13.03 -34.74 2.53
CA THR A 447 -12.70 -34.73 1.10
C THR A 447 -12.96 -33.37 0.50
N TYR A 448 -11.94 -32.80 -0.13
CA TYR A 448 -11.95 -31.43 -0.64
C TYR A 448 -11.56 -31.39 -2.12
N LEU A 449 -12.23 -30.51 -2.86
CA LEU A 449 -11.87 -30.12 -4.22
C LEU A 449 -10.89 -28.95 -4.16
N MET A 450 -9.77 -29.06 -4.88
CA MET A 450 -8.70 -28.06 -4.90
C MET A 450 -8.83 -27.08 -6.07
N ASP A 451 -8.61 -25.78 -5.80
CA ASP A 451 -8.64 -24.70 -6.80
C ASP A 451 -7.51 -24.77 -7.83
N ALA A 452 -6.40 -25.39 -7.46
CA ALA A 452 -5.26 -25.73 -8.29
C ALA A 452 -4.65 -27.09 -7.87
N PRO A 453 -3.98 -27.81 -8.79
CA PRO A 453 -3.42 -29.12 -8.48
C PRO A 453 -2.41 -29.10 -7.34
N LEU A 454 -2.58 -30.04 -6.41
CA LEU A 454 -1.56 -30.42 -5.43
C LEU A 454 -0.50 -31.34 -6.06
N PRO A 455 0.75 -31.35 -5.57
CA PRO A 455 1.79 -32.20 -6.12
C PRO A 455 1.48 -33.69 -5.90
N PRO A 456 1.98 -34.58 -6.78
CA PRO A 456 1.90 -36.01 -6.53
C PRO A 456 2.89 -36.44 -5.43
N GLY A 457 2.59 -37.54 -4.75
CA GLY A 457 3.49 -38.17 -3.79
C GLY A 457 3.02 -38.04 -2.34
N ARG A 458 3.95 -38.27 -1.40
CA ARG A 458 3.68 -38.30 0.04
C ARG A 458 4.38 -37.14 0.74
N TYR A 459 3.60 -36.20 1.25
CA TYR A 459 4.05 -35.01 1.95
C TYR A 459 3.04 -34.61 3.02
N ALA A 460 3.49 -33.81 3.97
CA ALA A 460 2.64 -33.23 5.01
C ALA A 460 1.98 -31.95 4.50
N ILE A 461 0.76 -31.70 4.97
CA ILE A 461 0.02 -30.46 4.74
C ILE A 461 -0.47 -29.89 6.07
N ALA A 462 -0.83 -28.61 6.08
CA ALA A 462 -1.73 -28.00 7.05
C ALA A 462 -2.93 -27.38 6.33
N ILE A 463 -4.08 -27.40 6.97
CA ILE A 463 -5.29 -26.72 6.49
C ILE A 463 -5.63 -25.64 7.51
N SER A 464 -5.45 -24.39 7.12
CA SER A 464 -5.65 -23.21 7.96
C SER A 464 -7.11 -22.78 7.98
N SER A 465 -7.58 -22.30 9.12
CA SER A 465 -8.88 -21.65 9.25
C SER A 465 -8.72 -20.14 9.43
N ASN A 466 -9.62 -19.35 8.83
CA ASN A 466 -9.63 -17.88 8.92
C ASN A 466 -8.26 -17.25 8.63
N ALA A 467 -7.65 -17.61 7.50
CA ALA A 467 -6.34 -17.12 7.13
C ALA A 467 -6.37 -15.65 6.67
N PHE A 468 -5.21 -15.00 6.72
CA PHE A 468 -4.96 -13.76 5.99
C PHE A 468 -4.31 -14.10 4.65
N VAL A 469 -4.90 -13.63 3.56
CA VAL A 469 -4.46 -13.96 2.20
C VAL A 469 -4.27 -12.66 1.42
N THR A 470 -3.10 -12.53 0.80
CA THR A 470 -2.75 -11.42 -0.12
C THR A 470 -2.81 -10.01 0.49
N GLU A 471 -2.68 -9.92 1.82
CA GLU A 471 -2.52 -8.65 2.55
C GLU A 471 -1.30 -7.85 2.06
N THR A 472 -1.50 -6.55 1.82
CA THR A 472 -0.44 -5.65 1.35
C THR A 472 -0.28 -4.45 2.27
N TYR A 473 0.93 -4.28 2.80
CA TYR A 473 1.35 -3.12 3.58
C TYR A 473 2.39 -2.34 2.79
N GLN A 474 2.03 -1.17 2.29
CA GLN A 474 2.81 -0.46 1.30
C GLN A 474 3.07 1.01 1.66
N ASP A 475 4.32 1.46 1.57
CA ASP A 475 4.69 2.88 1.65
C ASP A 475 4.18 3.62 2.91
N ASN A 476 3.96 2.88 4.02
CA ASN A 476 3.57 3.48 5.29
C ASN A 476 4.78 4.03 6.03
N THR A 477 4.61 5.16 6.73
CA THR A 477 5.61 5.72 7.63
C THR A 477 5.18 5.47 9.08
N ILE A 478 5.99 4.72 9.83
CA ILE A 478 5.71 4.30 11.21
C ILE A 478 6.81 4.78 12.15
N ASP A 479 6.49 5.83 12.92
CA ASP A 479 7.42 6.44 13.87
C ASP A 479 7.14 5.99 15.30
N MET A 480 8.02 5.10 15.78
CA MET A 480 7.97 4.46 17.09
C MET A 480 9.01 5.04 18.06
N ARG A 481 9.65 6.17 17.72
CA ARG A 481 10.62 6.79 18.61
C ARG A 481 9.97 7.19 19.94
N GLY A 482 10.71 6.96 21.02
CA GLY A 482 10.20 7.07 22.40
C GLY A 482 9.53 5.79 22.93
N SER A 483 9.76 4.65 22.28
CA SER A 483 9.36 3.33 22.77
C SER A 483 10.54 2.37 22.77
N SER A 484 10.68 1.65 23.88
CA SER A 484 11.63 0.55 24.08
C SER A 484 11.00 -0.84 23.86
N ILE A 485 9.74 -0.93 23.44
CA ILE A 485 9.04 -2.20 23.26
C ILE A 485 8.11 -2.25 22.05
N ALA A 486 7.85 -1.15 21.36
CA ALA A 486 6.98 -1.12 20.19
C ALA A 486 7.54 -1.95 19.02
N THR A 487 6.65 -2.54 18.22
CA THR A 487 6.98 -3.18 16.94
C THR A 487 6.00 -2.71 15.87
N GLY A 488 6.52 -2.29 14.71
CA GLY A 488 5.73 -1.64 13.66
C GLY A 488 4.67 -2.56 13.08
N LEU A 489 5.09 -3.70 12.51
CA LEU A 489 4.17 -4.73 12.05
C LEU A 489 4.38 -6.02 12.84
N VAL A 490 3.29 -6.59 13.37
CA VAL A 490 3.28 -7.93 13.92
C VAL A 490 2.22 -8.73 13.19
N LEU A 491 2.67 -9.65 12.34
CA LEU A 491 1.81 -10.53 11.56
C LEU A 491 2.07 -11.96 12.01
N ALA A 492 1.08 -12.56 12.66
CA ALA A 492 1.25 -13.81 13.38
C ALA A 492 0.27 -14.90 12.92
N GLY A 493 0.81 -16.08 12.66
CA GLY A 493 0.08 -17.29 12.33
C GLY A 493 -0.26 -17.43 10.84
N ASN A 494 -1.51 -17.77 10.51
CA ASN A 494 -1.97 -18.13 9.17
C ASN A 494 -1.93 -16.93 8.21
N GLN A 495 -0.86 -16.82 7.44
CA GLN A 495 -0.56 -15.68 6.57
C GLN A 495 -0.07 -16.21 5.21
N PHE A 496 -0.70 -15.81 4.10
CA PHE A 496 -0.40 -16.35 2.77
C PHE A 496 -0.27 -15.26 1.73
N GLY A 497 0.89 -15.17 1.07
CA GLY A 497 1.11 -14.19 0.00
C GLY A 497 1.21 -12.72 0.48
N VAL A 498 1.56 -12.51 1.75
CA VAL A 498 1.69 -11.17 2.35
C VAL A 498 2.78 -10.35 1.66
N GLN A 499 2.53 -9.06 1.44
CA GLN A 499 3.47 -8.11 0.87
C GLN A 499 3.74 -6.95 1.85
N VAL A 500 5.01 -6.68 2.14
CA VAL A 500 5.49 -5.56 2.97
C VAL A 500 6.45 -4.74 2.13
N LEU A 501 5.95 -3.68 1.50
CA LEU A 501 6.60 -2.97 0.40
C LEU A 501 6.91 -1.52 0.77
N GLY A 502 8.16 -1.06 0.61
CA GLY A 502 8.48 0.38 0.66
C GLY A 502 8.20 1.10 1.99
N ASN A 503 7.87 0.39 3.07
CA ASN A 503 7.53 1.02 4.34
C ASN A 503 8.76 1.64 5.01
N HIS A 504 8.55 2.72 5.77
CA HIS A 504 9.58 3.41 6.53
C HIS A 504 9.32 3.27 8.03
N PHE A 505 10.19 2.54 8.71
CA PHE A 505 10.16 2.32 10.16
C PHE A 505 11.19 3.20 10.86
N LEU A 506 10.78 3.91 11.92
CA LEU A 506 11.68 4.75 12.71
C LEU A 506 11.65 4.35 14.18
N GLY A 507 12.80 3.91 14.72
CA GLY A 507 12.94 3.47 16.10
C GLY A 507 12.38 2.07 16.38
N ALA A 508 12.61 1.57 17.59
CA ALA A 508 12.03 0.33 18.13
C ALA A 508 12.19 -0.91 17.21
N GLY A 509 11.18 -1.80 17.12
CA GLY A 509 11.19 -2.96 16.22
C GLY A 509 10.45 -2.66 14.91
N ALA A 510 11.04 -2.97 13.76
CA ALA A 510 10.42 -2.68 12.46
C ALA A 510 9.23 -3.61 12.18
N PHE A 511 9.51 -4.90 12.07
CA PHE A 511 8.49 -5.93 11.85
C PHE A 511 8.85 -7.23 12.56
N LEU A 512 7.83 -7.99 12.90
CA LEU A 512 7.91 -9.32 13.48
C LEU A 512 6.88 -10.22 12.79
N LEU A 513 7.37 -11.03 11.85
CA LEU A 513 6.54 -11.92 11.03
C LEU A 513 6.77 -13.36 11.49
N MET A 514 5.70 -14.04 11.88
CA MET A 514 5.86 -15.31 12.58
C MET A 514 4.84 -16.37 12.16
N ALA A 515 5.34 -17.56 11.83
CA ALA A 515 4.51 -18.76 11.80
C ALA A 515 4.30 -19.20 13.25
N TYR A 516 3.24 -18.68 13.89
CA TYR A 516 3.06 -18.77 15.34
C TYR A 516 2.49 -20.13 15.78
N PRO A 517 2.69 -20.57 17.03
CA PRO A 517 2.04 -21.76 17.56
C PRO A 517 0.52 -21.69 17.45
N THR A 518 -0.11 -22.81 17.11
CA THR A 518 -1.57 -22.89 16.97
C THR A 518 -2.28 -22.80 18.32
N GLU A 519 -3.37 -22.05 18.39
CA GLU A 519 -4.26 -22.02 19.57
C GLU A 519 -5.27 -23.17 19.54
N THR A 520 -5.82 -23.47 18.36
CA THR A 520 -6.82 -24.49 18.11
C THR A 520 -6.34 -25.41 16.98
N PRO A 521 -6.74 -26.70 16.94
CA PRO A 521 -7.91 -27.31 17.60
C PRO A 521 -7.63 -28.17 18.83
N ASN A 522 -6.36 -28.35 19.20
CA ASN A 522 -5.95 -29.18 20.33
C ASN A 522 -5.46 -28.29 21.48
N LEU A 523 -4.30 -28.63 22.03
CA LEU A 523 -3.60 -27.80 22.99
C LEU A 523 -2.81 -26.73 22.25
N TRP A 524 -2.66 -25.58 22.90
CA TRP A 524 -1.76 -24.52 22.46
C TRP A 524 -0.39 -25.10 22.06
N GLY A 525 0.08 -24.75 20.86
CA GLY A 525 1.36 -25.22 20.32
C GLY A 525 1.38 -26.68 19.86
N TRP A 526 0.23 -27.29 19.57
CA TRP A 526 0.17 -28.60 18.91
C TRP A 526 0.83 -28.64 17.53
N SER A 527 0.81 -27.51 16.80
CA SER A 527 1.53 -27.27 15.54
C SER A 527 1.89 -25.78 15.43
N HIS A 528 2.36 -25.34 14.26
CA HIS A 528 2.52 -23.95 13.86
C HIS A 528 1.48 -23.60 12.79
N ALA A 529 0.89 -22.41 12.92
CA ALA A 529 0.07 -21.78 11.90
C ALA A 529 0.98 -21.26 10.76
N PRO A 530 0.85 -21.74 9.51
CA PRO A 530 1.79 -21.44 8.43
C PRO A 530 1.80 -19.97 7.98
N PHE A 531 2.99 -19.45 7.66
CA PHE A 531 3.23 -18.16 7.04
C PHE A 531 3.97 -18.35 5.72
N LEU A 532 3.27 -18.46 4.59
CA LEU A 532 3.87 -18.87 3.31
C LEU A 532 3.78 -17.82 2.20
N GLY A 533 4.86 -17.64 1.46
CA GLY A 533 4.92 -16.78 0.28
C GLY A 533 5.01 -15.29 0.60
N ALA A 534 5.68 -14.90 1.70
CA ALA A 534 5.87 -13.50 2.06
C ALA A 534 6.83 -12.77 1.08
N SER A 535 6.55 -11.52 0.74
CA SER A 535 7.48 -10.60 0.06
C SER A 535 7.72 -9.36 0.91
N ILE A 536 8.96 -9.15 1.36
CA ILE A 536 9.38 -7.98 2.13
C ILE A 536 10.38 -7.23 1.25
N GLU A 537 9.99 -6.12 0.65
CA GLU A 537 10.76 -5.47 -0.41
C GLU A 537 10.89 -3.96 -0.21
N GLY A 538 12.10 -3.42 -0.38
CA GLY A 538 12.32 -1.98 -0.51
C GLY A 538 12.06 -1.17 0.76
N ASN A 539 11.90 -1.81 1.92
CA ASN A 539 11.61 -1.13 3.17
C ASN A 539 12.84 -0.35 3.68
N THR A 540 12.60 0.71 4.44
CA THR A 540 13.63 1.49 5.15
C THR A 540 13.46 1.35 6.66
N ILE A 541 14.53 1.04 7.38
CA ILE A 541 14.54 0.86 8.83
C ILE A 541 15.59 1.80 9.45
N ASP A 542 15.14 2.83 10.17
CA ASP A 542 16.01 3.83 10.77
C ASP A 542 16.06 3.67 12.30
N ASP A 543 17.28 3.60 12.86
CA ASP A 543 17.56 3.63 14.30
C ASP A 543 16.73 2.64 15.15
N ALA A 544 16.51 1.45 14.59
CA ALA A 544 15.78 0.34 15.21
C ALA A 544 16.75 -0.64 15.91
N PRO A 545 16.75 -0.76 17.26
CA PRO A 545 17.68 -1.66 17.98
C PRO A 545 17.47 -3.14 17.68
N TRP A 546 16.25 -3.55 17.35
CA TRP A 546 15.93 -4.96 17.05
C TRP A 546 15.68 -5.22 15.56
N GLY A 547 15.68 -4.18 14.72
CA GLY A 547 15.49 -4.30 13.28
C GLY A 547 14.20 -5.04 12.91
N GLY A 548 14.27 -5.86 11.86
CA GLY A 548 13.19 -6.77 11.45
C GLY A 548 13.45 -8.22 11.86
N LYS A 549 12.39 -8.97 12.19
CA LYS A 549 12.47 -10.40 12.54
C LYS A 549 11.45 -11.24 11.76
N VAL A 550 11.92 -12.35 11.21
CA VAL A 550 11.06 -13.44 10.71
C VAL A 550 11.33 -14.71 11.51
N SER A 551 10.29 -15.47 11.89
CA SER A 551 10.47 -16.53 12.88
C SER A 551 9.46 -17.68 12.75
N VAL A 552 9.91 -18.87 13.14
CA VAL A 552 9.06 -20.00 13.55
C VAL A 552 9.33 -20.21 15.04
N PRO A 553 8.51 -19.67 15.97
CA PRO A 553 8.85 -19.67 17.40
C PRO A 553 8.88 -21.07 18.02
N HIS A 554 9.81 -21.30 18.95
CA HIS A 554 9.91 -22.54 19.74
C HIS A 554 9.86 -22.26 21.24
N GLY A 555 9.45 -23.28 22.01
CA GLY A 555 9.21 -23.15 23.44
C GLY A 555 8.72 -24.45 24.05
N PRO A 556 8.65 -24.53 25.39
CA PRO A 556 8.42 -25.80 26.10
C PRO A 556 7.04 -26.43 25.85
N LEU A 557 6.07 -25.64 25.39
CA LEU A 557 4.71 -26.09 25.08
C LEU A 557 4.48 -26.32 23.58
N ILE A 558 5.50 -26.11 22.74
CA ILE A 558 5.37 -26.14 21.28
C ILE A 558 5.91 -27.47 20.76
N LYS A 559 5.09 -28.19 20.01
CA LYS A 559 5.47 -29.45 19.39
C LYS A 559 6.31 -29.17 18.14
N THR A 560 7.58 -29.54 18.17
CA THR A 560 8.44 -29.52 16.99
C THR A 560 8.10 -30.70 16.05
N ASN A 561 7.75 -30.40 14.79
CA ASN A 561 7.60 -31.39 13.73
C ASN A 561 8.74 -31.25 12.71
N GLN A 562 9.85 -31.96 12.94
CA GLN A 562 11.03 -31.89 12.05
C GLN A 562 10.70 -32.24 10.59
N GLY A 563 11.34 -31.55 9.65
CA GLY A 563 11.22 -31.79 8.21
C GLY A 563 10.02 -31.09 7.56
N ARG A 564 9.48 -30.04 8.19
CA ARG A 564 8.32 -29.27 7.71
C ARG A 564 8.66 -27.80 7.61
N VAL A 565 8.26 -27.16 6.51
CA VAL A 565 8.33 -25.70 6.26
C VAL A 565 7.06 -25.05 6.78
N TYR A 566 7.17 -24.13 7.73
CA TYR A 566 6.06 -23.30 8.20
C TYR A 566 6.21 -21.83 7.81
N PHE A 567 7.42 -21.38 7.50
CA PHE A 567 7.66 -20.04 7.00
C PHE A 567 8.35 -20.08 5.63
N SER A 568 7.80 -19.38 4.63
CA SER A 568 8.47 -19.14 3.35
C SER A 568 8.34 -17.70 2.87
N GLY A 569 9.40 -17.13 2.30
CA GLY A 569 9.33 -15.79 1.70
C GLY A 569 10.67 -15.21 1.24
N SER A 570 10.68 -13.91 0.98
CA SER A 570 11.88 -13.15 0.61
C SER A 570 11.96 -11.82 1.36
N ILE A 571 13.19 -11.42 1.70
CA ILE A 571 13.55 -10.09 2.17
C ILE A 571 14.51 -9.52 1.13
N THR A 572 14.13 -8.43 0.48
CA THR A 572 14.96 -7.86 -0.59
C THR A 572 15.01 -6.34 -0.55
N ASN A 573 16.15 -5.79 -0.96
CA ASN A 573 16.35 -4.35 -1.11
C ASN A 573 15.98 -3.52 0.13
N THR A 574 16.02 -4.11 1.34
CA THR A 574 15.76 -3.38 2.59
C THR A 574 16.98 -2.54 2.95
N THR A 575 16.75 -1.26 3.24
CA THR A 575 17.80 -0.33 3.68
C THR A 575 17.70 -0.10 5.17
N ILE A 576 18.73 -0.47 5.92
CA ILE A 576 18.83 -0.22 7.36
C ILE A 576 19.78 0.95 7.58
N ARG A 577 19.40 1.96 8.37
CA ARG A 577 20.23 3.12 8.69
C ARG A 577 20.40 3.27 10.20
N TRP A 578 21.64 3.48 10.61
CA TRP A 578 22.01 3.72 12.01
C TRP A 578 22.79 5.02 12.13
N SER A 579 22.27 5.95 12.93
CA SER A 579 22.90 7.22 13.25
C SER A 579 24.00 7.06 14.31
N ASP A 580 24.93 8.03 14.37
CA ASP A 580 25.98 8.08 15.41
C ASP A 580 25.40 8.08 16.82
N ALA A 581 24.35 8.89 17.03
CA ALA A 581 23.69 9.01 18.34
C ALA A 581 23.02 7.70 18.75
N PHE A 582 22.39 7.00 17.79
CA PHE A 582 21.77 5.71 18.03
C PHE A 582 22.81 4.65 18.43
N LEU A 583 23.93 4.55 17.70
CA LEU A 583 24.98 3.57 17.98
C LEU A 583 25.70 3.83 19.31
N ALA A 584 25.80 5.09 19.72
CA ALA A 584 26.32 5.43 21.04
C ALA A 584 25.44 4.87 22.17
N ALA A 585 24.12 4.78 21.95
CA ALA A 585 23.16 4.20 22.90
C ALA A 585 23.00 2.67 22.74
N HIS A 586 23.15 2.16 21.52
CA HIS A 586 22.98 0.76 21.14
C HIS A 586 24.22 0.29 20.38
N PRO A 587 25.28 -0.15 21.06
CA PRO A 587 26.56 -0.47 20.42
C PRO A 587 26.52 -1.73 19.55
N GLU A 588 25.53 -2.61 19.76
CA GLU A 588 25.38 -3.89 19.05
C GLU A 588 23.93 -4.05 18.53
N PRO A 589 23.47 -3.18 17.62
CA PRO A 589 22.11 -3.30 17.08
C PRO A 589 22.03 -4.47 16.08
N THR A 590 20.85 -5.05 15.95
CA THR A 590 20.58 -6.09 14.95
C THR A 590 19.73 -5.50 13.82
N ALA A 591 20.15 -5.70 12.56
CA ALA A 591 19.40 -5.22 11.40
C ALA A 591 18.27 -6.19 11.04
N LEU A 592 18.58 -7.48 10.95
CA LEU A 592 17.64 -8.53 10.62
C LEU A 592 17.90 -9.78 11.47
N THR A 593 16.83 -10.39 11.98
CA THR A 593 16.86 -11.68 12.68
C THR A 593 16.06 -12.72 11.92
N ILE A 594 16.68 -13.87 11.63
CA ILE A 594 16.07 -15.01 10.95
C ILE A 594 15.99 -16.18 11.92
N GLY A 595 14.76 -16.64 12.15
CA GLY A 595 14.48 -17.82 12.96
C GLY A 595 14.52 -17.59 14.46
N ASP A 596 14.18 -18.66 15.17
CA ASP A 596 14.10 -18.70 16.62
C ASP A 596 15.30 -19.43 17.24
N PRO A 597 15.88 -18.94 18.35
CA PRO A 597 17.02 -19.59 19.01
C PRO A 597 16.70 -20.97 19.60
N GLY A 598 15.42 -21.29 19.84
CA GLY A 598 14.98 -22.62 20.28
C GLY A 598 14.87 -23.64 19.16
N SER A 599 14.96 -23.21 17.89
CA SER A 599 14.87 -24.10 16.74
C SER A 599 16.17 -24.85 16.48
N ILE A 600 16.04 -26.12 16.11
CA ILE A 600 17.14 -26.98 15.66
C ILE A 600 16.95 -27.48 14.22
N ASP A 601 15.88 -27.06 13.54
CA ASP A 601 15.53 -27.53 12.20
C ASP A 601 15.54 -26.37 11.20
N PRO A 602 16.64 -26.14 10.48
CA PRO A 602 16.75 -25.00 9.58
C PRO A 602 15.81 -25.09 8.37
N ILE A 603 15.13 -26.22 8.10
CA ILE A 603 14.17 -26.29 6.99
C ILE A 603 12.84 -25.61 7.32
N GLU A 604 12.52 -25.37 8.59
CA GLU A 604 11.19 -24.87 8.96
C GLU A 604 10.91 -23.43 8.52
N LEU A 605 11.98 -22.68 8.28
CA LEU A 605 11.96 -21.32 7.78
C LEU A 605 12.85 -21.25 6.54
N VAL A 606 12.25 -20.92 5.40
CA VAL A 606 12.92 -20.79 4.11
C VAL A 606 12.81 -19.34 3.64
N VAL A 607 13.95 -18.66 3.46
CA VAL A 607 13.95 -17.25 3.09
C VAL A 607 15.05 -16.92 2.07
N THR A 608 14.69 -16.15 1.05
CA THR A 608 15.68 -15.52 0.17
C THR A 608 16.01 -14.12 0.69
N ILE A 609 17.29 -13.79 0.81
CA ILE A 609 17.79 -12.47 1.22
C ILE A 609 18.66 -11.92 0.10
N GLN A 610 18.28 -10.77 -0.47
CA GLN A 610 18.98 -10.20 -1.62
C GLN A 610 18.89 -8.67 -1.67
N GLY A 611 20.05 -8.02 -1.80
CA GLY A 611 20.11 -6.56 -2.05
C GLY A 611 19.95 -5.71 -0.79
N ASP A 612 19.69 -6.32 0.38
CA ASP A 612 19.58 -5.64 1.67
C ASP A 612 20.91 -5.04 2.11
N ARG A 613 20.88 -3.82 2.65
CA ARG A 613 22.08 -3.01 2.91
C ARG A 613 21.99 -2.27 4.24
N VAL A 614 23.15 -2.03 4.83
CA VAL A 614 23.28 -1.22 6.05
C VAL A 614 24.04 0.08 5.76
N GLN A 615 23.50 1.19 6.26
CA GLN A 615 24.10 2.51 6.24
C GLN A 615 24.40 2.95 7.68
N GLY A 616 25.60 3.47 7.91
CA GLY A 616 25.99 4.02 9.20
C GLY A 616 27.42 4.56 9.18
N PRO A 617 27.94 5.03 10.32
CA PRO A 617 29.24 5.69 10.41
C PRO A 617 30.44 4.76 10.11
N PRO A 618 31.63 5.33 9.87
CA PRO A 618 32.86 4.57 9.67
C PRO A 618 33.16 3.62 10.84
N GLY A 619 33.58 2.38 10.52
CA GLY A 619 33.92 1.38 11.55
C GLY A 619 32.74 0.59 12.11
N LEU A 620 31.55 0.74 11.53
CA LEU A 620 30.35 -0.02 11.89
C LEU A 620 30.62 -1.54 11.92
N PRO A 621 30.30 -2.26 13.00
CA PRO A 621 30.46 -3.71 13.07
C PRO A 621 29.37 -4.40 12.24
N LEU A 622 29.60 -4.50 10.91
CA LEU A 622 28.66 -5.16 10.00
C LEU A 622 28.56 -6.67 10.24
N SER A 623 29.55 -7.30 10.87
CA SER A 623 29.66 -8.75 11.03
C SER A 623 28.51 -9.42 11.79
N GLN A 624 27.67 -8.65 12.47
CA GLN A 624 26.52 -9.15 13.23
C GLN A 624 25.19 -8.50 12.81
N ALA A 625 25.15 -7.79 11.68
CA ALA A 625 23.94 -7.12 11.23
C ALA A 625 22.80 -8.12 10.91
N LEU A 626 23.12 -9.29 10.37
CA LEU A 626 22.19 -10.37 10.11
C LEU A 626 22.43 -11.53 11.08
N ILE A 627 21.47 -11.77 11.97
CA ILE A 627 21.49 -12.90 12.90
C ILE A 627 20.59 -14.01 12.35
N ILE A 628 21.15 -15.21 12.22
CA ILE A 628 20.44 -16.40 11.76
C ILE A 628 20.49 -17.45 12.86
N ASN A 629 19.41 -17.53 13.61
CA ASN A 629 19.24 -18.53 14.65
C ASN A 629 19.01 -19.92 14.04
N ALA A 630 18.02 -20.02 13.15
CA ALA A 630 17.73 -21.23 12.39
C ALA A 630 16.94 -20.89 11.11
N GLY A 631 17.41 -21.38 9.97
CA GLY A 631 16.68 -21.22 8.72
C GLY A 631 17.49 -21.61 7.49
N THR A 632 16.79 -21.87 6.39
CA THR A 632 17.35 -22.09 5.07
C THR A 632 17.34 -20.75 4.36
N VAL A 633 18.51 -20.11 4.31
CA VAL A 633 18.67 -18.79 3.73
C VAL A 633 19.37 -18.92 2.38
N ASN A 634 18.83 -18.37 1.29
CA ASN A 634 19.43 -18.49 -0.05
C ASN A 634 19.86 -19.94 -0.39
N ASP A 635 18.94 -20.89 -0.22
CA ASP A 635 19.11 -22.33 -0.44
C ASP A 635 20.18 -23.02 0.43
N GLN A 636 20.65 -22.38 1.50
CA GLN A 636 21.64 -22.95 2.41
C GLN A 636 21.08 -23.05 3.84
N PRO A 637 21.01 -24.25 4.42
CA PRO A 637 20.62 -24.42 5.82
C PRO A 637 21.67 -23.80 6.75
N ARG A 638 21.22 -22.96 7.68
CA ARG A 638 22.07 -22.23 8.64
C ARG A 638 21.49 -22.33 10.04
N LEU A 639 22.40 -22.46 11.02
CA LEU A 639 22.09 -22.54 12.45
C LEU A 639 23.13 -21.71 13.23
N GLY A 640 22.66 -20.81 14.10
CA GLY A 640 23.50 -20.03 15.01
C GLY A 640 24.61 -19.23 14.32
N GLN A 641 24.31 -18.57 13.19
CA GLN A 641 25.28 -17.79 12.42
C GLN A 641 25.00 -16.29 12.52
N ALA A 642 26.06 -15.50 12.54
CA ALA A 642 26.02 -14.07 12.32
C ALA A 642 26.71 -13.78 10.98
N LEU A 643 26.04 -13.04 10.09
CA LEU A 643 26.54 -12.68 8.78
C LEU A 643 26.59 -11.16 8.62
N ALA A 644 27.51 -10.72 7.77
CA ALA A 644 27.55 -9.32 7.36
C ALA A 644 26.52 -9.02 6.27
N LEU A 645 25.85 -7.88 6.41
CA LEU A 645 25.13 -7.24 5.30
C LEU A 645 26.05 -6.25 4.60
N PRO A 646 25.94 -6.09 3.27
CA PRO A 646 26.74 -5.13 2.55
C PRO A 646 26.44 -3.70 3.01
N ALA A 647 27.49 -2.87 3.05
CA ALA A 647 27.34 -1.43 3.23
C ALA A 647 26.56 -0.82 2.04
N LEU A 648 25.60 0.07 2.31
CA LEU A 648 25.05 0.94 1.28
C LEU A 648 26.18 1.76 0.64
N VAL A 649 26.20 1.98 -0.67
CA VAL A 649 27.14 2.93 -1.32
C VAL A 649 26.37 4.19 -1.69
N PRO A 650 27.00 5.38 -1.71
CA PRO A 650 26.29 6.61 -2.07
C PRO A 650 25.87 6.59 -3.55
N GLU A 651 24.85 7.37 -3.89
CA GLU A 651 24.37 7.49 -5.27
C GLU A 651 25.34 8.27 -6.17
N ALA A 652 25.28 8.01 -7.47
CA ALA A 652 26.06 8.76 -8.45
C ALA A 652 25.49 10.19 -8.63
N PRO A 653 26.33 11.22 -8.77
CA PRO A 653 25.86 12.59 -9.01
C PRO A 653 25.02 12.73 -10.28
N THR A 654 23.91 13.47 -10.19
CA THR A 654 23.01 13.76 -11.32
C THR A 654 23.19 15.18 -11.83
N GLY A 655 22.68 15.50 -13.02
CA GLY A 655 22.72 16.85 -13.59
C GLY A 655 24.12 17.34 -13.95
N LEU A 656 25.05 16.44 -14.29
CA LEU A 656 26.41 16.80 -14.70
C LEU A 656 26.40 17.51 -16.08
N GLY A 657 26.92 18.74 -16.16
CA GLY A 657 26.98 19.51 -17.41
C GLY A 657 27.82 20.78 -17.33
N LEU A 658 27.94 21.52 -18.44
CA LEU A 658 28.63 22.82 -18.49
C LEU A 658 27.91 23.87 -17.63
N VAL A 659 28.64 24.67 -16.86
CA VAL A 659 28.08 25.83 -16.14
C VAL A 659 27.47 26.82 -17.13
N ARG A 660 28.18 27.03 -18.24
CA ARG A 660 27.73 27.81 -19.37
C ARG A 660 28.31 27.18 -20.62
N ASP A 661 27.43 26.74 -21.50
CA ASP A 661 27.81 26.43 -22.88
C ASP A 661 27.96 27.76 -23.62
N THR A 662 29.20 28.10 -24.01
CA THR A 662 29.54 29.42 -24.56
C THR A 662 29.41 29.49 -26.08
N GLY A 663 29.21 28.34 -26.73
CA GLY A 663 29.00 28.27 -28.16
C GLY A 663 27.72 28.94 -28.64
N SER A 664 27.59 28.97 -29.97
CA SER A 664 26.44 29.54 -30.66
C SER A 664 25.09 28.88 -30.27
N SER A 665 25.13 27.66 -29.76
CA SER A 665 24.01 26.95 -29.15
C SER A 665 24.30 26.72 -27.67
N ALA A 666 23.32 27.02 -26.80
CA ALA A 666 23.48 26.90 -25.35
C ALA A 666 23.41 25.44 -24.82
N SER A 667 23.43 24.45 -25.72
CA SER A 667 23.23 23.04 -25.36
C SER A 667 23.84 22.03 -26.33
N ASP A 668 24.74 22.44 -27.22
CA ASP A 668 25.38 21.51 -28.17
C ASP A 668 26.68 20.90 -27.63
N GLY A 669 27.16 21.40 -26.48
CA GLY A 669 28.38 20.94 -25.83
C GLY A 669 29.66 21.42 -26.51
N LEU A 670 29.60 22.47 -27.34
CA LEU A 670 30.77 23.12 -27.93
C LEU A 670 31.04 24.46 -27.21
N THR A 671 32.11 24.53 -26.44
CA THR A 671 32.34 25.64 -25.52
C THR A 671 33.80 26.09 -25.47
N ALA A 672 34.00 27.37 -25.21
CA ALA A 672 35.26 27.98 -24.78
C ALA A 672 35.50 27.88 -23.26
N ASP A 673 34.49 27.56 -22.45
CA ASP A 673 34.61 27.40 -20.99
C ASP A 673 34.27 25.98 -20.55
N GLY A 674 35.28 25.23 -20.08
CA GLY A 674 35.15 23.84 -19.62
C GLY A 674 34.68 23.67 -18.17
N ARG A 675 34.17 24.71 -17.50
CA ARG A 675 33.66 24.59 -16.13
C ARG A 675 32.39 23.73 -16.07
N LEU A 676 32.35 22.79 -15.13
CA LEU A 676 31.25 21.84 -14.93
C LEU A 676 30.50 22.07 -13.62
N HIS A 677 29.23 21.67 -13.61
CA HIS A 677 28.37 21.60 -12.42
C HIS A 677 27.65 20.26 -12.33
N PHE A 678 27.14 19.91 -11.13
CA PHE A 678 26.27 18.76 -10.89
C PHE A 678 25.42 18.96 -9.61
N GLN A 679 24.40 18.12 -9.42
CA GLN A 679 23.53 18.13 -8.23
C GLN A 679 24.18 17.39 -7.05
N LEU A 680 23.99 17.92 -5.84
CA LEU A 680 24.46 17.27 -4.62
C LEU A 680 23.73 15.94 -4.36
N VAL A 681 24.48 14.94 -3.96
CA VAL A 681 24.00 13.64 -3.49
C VAL A 681 23.81 13.68 -1.98
N ALA A 682 22.62 13.29 -1.50
CA ALA A 682 22.33 13.21 -0.07
C ALA A 682 23.28 12.21 0.62
N GLY A 683 23.88 12.61 1.74
CA GLY A 683 24.81 11.78 2.51
C GLY A 683 26.25 11.68 1.95
N ALA A 684 26.54 12.32 0.81
CA ALA A 684 27.91 12.45 0.33
C ALA A 684 28.68 13.51 1.14
N VAL A 685 29.91 13.19 1.54
CA VAL A 685 30.83 14.10 2.24
C VAL A 685 31.89 14.70 1.31
N GLY A 686 31.96 14.21 0.07
CA GLY A 686 32.89 14.70 -0.94
C GLY A 686 32.59 14.16 -2.32
N TYR A 687 33.29 14.70 -3.31
CA TYR A 687 33.21 14.25 -4.71
C TYR A 687 34.60 14.25 -5.32
N GLU A 688 34.77 13.41 -6.33
CA GLU A 688 36.02 13.32 -7.08
C GLU A 688 35.75 13.14 -8.57
N TYR A 689 36.65 13.65 -9.42
CA TYR A 689 36.54 13.60 -10.89
C TYR A 689 37.78 12.98 -11.54
N ARG A 690 37.62 12.48 -12.77
CA ARG A 690 38.73 12.18 -13.69
C ARG A 690 38.39 12.62 -15.11
N VAL A 691 39.40 12.97 -15.89
CA VAL A 691 39.27 13.27 -17.32
C VAL A 691 39.74 12.07 -18.13
N GLY A 692 38.92 11.60 -19.06
CA GLY A 692 39.18 10.39 -19.85
C GLY A 692 38.97 9.09 -19.07
N SER A 693 39.27 7.97 -19.73
CA SER A 693 39.05 6.62 -19.17
C SER A 693 40.25 6.07 -18.38
N THR A 694 41.35 6.82 -18.28
CA THR A 694 42.61 6.39 -17.64
C THR A 694 43.14 7.48 -16.72
N GLY A 695 43.63 7.12 -15.54
CA GLY A 695 44.18 8.05 -14.55
C GLY A 695 43.47 8.02 -13.20
N ASP A 696 44.05 8.72 -12.22
CA ASP A 696 43.54 8.81 -10.85
C ASP A 696 42.47 9.90 -10.71
N TYR A 697 41.53 9.69 -9.80
CA TYR A 697 40.53 10.70 -9.46
C TYR A 697 41.14 11.82 -8.62
N GLN A 698 40.66 13.03 -8.86
CA GLN A 698 41.05 14.25 -8.17
C GLN A 698 39.85 14.80 -7.38
N PRO A 699 40.06 15.38 -6.18
CA PRO A 699 38.97 15.93 -5.39
C PRO A 699 38.29 17.11 -6.11
N ILE A 700 36.97 17.20 -6.00
CA ILE A 700 36.19 18.33 -6.50
C ILE A 700 35.98 19.33 -5.35
N PRO A 701 36.45 20.58 -5.47
CA PRO A 701 36.35 21.57 -4.40
C PRO A 701 34.94 22.16 -4.26
N SER A 702 34.17 22.23 -5.35
CA SER A 702 32.80 22.74 -5.35
C SER A 702 31.98 22.11 -6.49
N PRO A 703 30.72 21.72 -6.24
CA PRO A 703 29.84 21.13 -7.26
C PRO A 703 29.27 22.15 -8.25
N ASN A 704 29.38 23.46 -7.99
CA ASN A 704 28.68 24.52 -8.74
C ASN A 704 29.63 25.33 -9.66
N GLY A 705 30.58 24.68 -10.32
CA GLY A 705 31.46 25.35 -11.29
C GLY A 705 32.94 25.11 -11.06
N PHE A 706 33.35 23.84 -11.03
CA PHE A 706 34.77 23.47 -11.00
C PHE A 706 35.32 23.35 -12.43
N LEU A 707 36.59 23.69 -12.63
CA LEU A 707 37.29 23.48 -13.90
C LEU A 707 38.15 22.21 -13.77
N PRO A 708 37.81 21.11 -14.45
CA PRO A 708 38.63 19.90 -14.45
C PRO A 708 40.05 20.19 -14.95
N LEU A 709 41.07 19.74 -14.20
CA LEU A 709 42.45 19.76 -14.67
C LEU A 709 42.65 18.66 -15.70
N GLY A 710 43.43 18.95 -16.76
CA GLY A 710 43.75 17.98 -17.82
C GLY A 710 42.75 17.95 -18.97
N LEU A 711 41.83 18.93 -19.06
CA LEU A 711 41.08 19.16 -20.29
C LEU A 711 42.04 19.52 -21.44
N VAL A 712 41.73 19.05 -22.64
CA VAL A 712 42.50 19.32 -23.87
C VAL A 712 41.62 19.95 -24.92
N GLU A 713 42.22 20.61 -25.91
CA GLU A 713 41.48 21.06 -27.10
C GLU A 713 40.81 19.87 -27.79
N GLY A 714 39.54 20.03 -28.18
CA GLY A 714 38.72 18.99 -28.78
C GLY A 714 37.87 18.21 -27.76
N LEU A 715 37.61 16.93 -28.05
CA LEU A 715 36.66 16.11 -27.29
C LEU A 715 37.19 15.72 -25.91
N ASN A 716 36.42 16.05 -24.87
CA ASN A 716 36.69 15.68 -23.49
C ASN A 716 35.53 14.88 -22.92
N ARG A 717 35.84 13.88 -22.08
CA ARG A 717 34.86 13.17 -21.26
C ARG A 717 35.30 13.19 -19.81
N VAL A 718 34.45 13.71 -18.93
CA VAL A 718 34.72 13.82 -17.49
C VAL A 718 33.83 12.87 -16.75
N PHE A 719 34.40 12.09 -15.84
CA PHE A 719 33.68 11.21 -14.92
C PHE A 719 33.69 11.83 -13.52
N VAL A 720 32.57 11.76 -12.82
CA VAL A 720 32.38 12.29 -11.47
C VAL A 720 31.71 11.23 -10.61
N ARG A 721 32.18 11.05 -9.38
CA ARG A 721 31.56 10.16 -8.39
C ARG A 721 31.51 10.80 -7.02
N SER A 722 30.53 10.42 -6.21
CA SER A 722 30.36 10.87 -4.84
C SER A 722 31.11 9.96 -3.86
N ILE A 723 31.43 10.50 -2.70
CA ILE A 723 32.13 9.82 -1.61
C ILE A 723 31.30 10.03 -0.34
N ASP A 724 30.97 8.95 0.36
CA ASP A 724 30.28 9.04 1.66
C ASP A 724 31.26 9.13 2.83
N ALA A 725 30.74 9.29 4.05
CA ALA A 725 31.56 9.40 5.27
C ALA A 725 32.49 8.20 5.51
N ARG A 726 32.18 7.02 4.95
CA ARG A 726 33.00 5.79 5.05
C ARG A 726 34.10 5.75 3.99
N GLY A 727 34.13 6.70 3.07
CA GLY A 727 34.95 6.62 1.88
C GLY A 727 34.42 5.61 0.86
N ALA A 728 33.16 5.18 0.92
CA ALA A 728 32.58 4.42 -0.18
C ALA A 728 32.32 5.35 -1.36
N ARG A 729 32.57 4.86 -2.59
CA ARG A 729 32.40 5.64 -3.83
C ARG A 729 31.14 5.17 -4.55
N SER A 730 30.41 6.11 -5.14
CA SER A 730 29.33 5.79 -6.08
C SER A 730 29.86 5.20 -7.39
N ALA A 731 28.94 4.75 -8.25
CA ALA A 731 29.23 4.61 -9.67
C ALA A 731 29.57 5.98 -10.30
N ASP A 732 30.22 5.96 -11.47
CA ASP A 732 30.55 7.18 -12.21
C ASP A 732 29.32 7.76 -12.94
N ALA A 733 29.08 9.05 -12.74
CA ALA A 733 28.40 9.88 -13.72
C ALA A 733 29.41 10.37 -14.76
N SER A 734 28.99 10.61 -16.01
CA SER A 734 29.90 11.12 -17.03
C SER A 734 29.27 12.15 -17.95
N PHE A 735 30.04 13.14 -18.37
CA PHE A 735 29.63 14.17 -19.31
C PHE A 735 30.71 14.38 -20.38
N THR A 736 30.29 14.57 -21.63
CA THR A 736 31.16 14.71 -22.79
C THR A 736 30.88 16.04 -23.47
N PHE A 737 31.94 16.79 -23.80
CA PHE A 737 31.85 18.07 -24.49
C PHE A 737 33.10 18.31 -25.35
N VAL A 738 33.03 19.25 -26.29
CA VAL A 738 34.16 19.72 -27.10
C VAL A 738 34.61 21.06 -26.53
N LEU A 739 35.88 21.11 -26.11
CA LEU A 739 36.53 22.34 -25.66
C LEU A 739 37.26 22.96 -26.85
N ASP A 740 36.91 24.19 -27.19
CA ASP A 740 37.62 24.99 -28.18
C ASP A 740 38.01 26.31 -27.52
N THR A 741 39.30 26.47 -27.23
CA THR A 741 39.85 27.67 -26.58
C THR A 741 40.58 28.56 -27.56
N THR A 742 40.49 28.27 -28.86
CA THR A 742 41.28 28.93 -29.90
C THR A 742 40.48 30.06 -30.54
N PRO A 743 40.80 31.35 -30.27
CA PRO A 743 40.03 32.44 -30.84
C PRO A 743 40.19 32.54 -32.36
N PRO A 744 39.17 33.08 -33.06
CA PRO A 744 39.29 33.37 -34.48
C PRO A 744 40.39 34.42 -34.73
N PRO A 745 41.05 34.40 -35.91
CA PRO A 745 42.09 35.36 -36.24
C PRO A 745 41.55 36.80 -36.33
N ALA A 746 42.44 37.79 -36.28
CA ALA A 746 42.06 39.19 -36.46
C ALA A 746 41.36 39.42 -37.81
N ILE A 747 40.33 40.25 -37.83
CA ILE A 747 39.62 40.62 -39.07
C ILE A 747 40.58 41.36 -40.02
N THR A 748 40.61 40.95 -41.28
CA THR A 748 41.46 41.55 -42.33
C THR A 748 40.63 42.08 -43.49
N GLY A 749 41.24 42.92 -44.34
CA GLY A 749 40.58 43.47 -45.52
C GLY A 749 39.50 44.52 -45.22
N LEU A 750 39.54 45.17 -44.05
CA LEU A 750 38.61 46.24 -43.70
C LEU A 750 38.71 47.39 -44.72
N ALA A 751 37.61 47.70 -45.36
CA ALA A 751 37.47 48.84 -46.25
C ALA A 751 36.15 49.55 -45.96
N ALA A 752 36.18 50.88 -45.99
CA ALA A 752 35.01 51.73 -45.91
C ALA A 752 34.79 52.41 -47.26
N SER A 753 33.58 52.32 -47.79
CA SER A 753 33.20 52.94 -49.05
C SER A 753 32.54 54.32 -48.82
N ALA A 754 32.38 55.09 -49.89
CA ALA A 754 31.88 56.46 -49.82
C ALA A 754 30.41 56.57 -49.35
N ASP A 755 29.65 55.49 -49.42
CA ASP A 755 28.28 55.39 -48.89
C ASP A 755 28.22 54.91 -47.42
N GLU A 756 29.36 54.94 -46.72
CA GLU A 756 29.53 54.56 -45.32
C GLU A 756 29.48 53.03 -45.06
N THR A 757 29.36 52.20 -46.11
CA THR A 757 29.38 50.74 -45.98
C THR A 757 30.80 50.23 -45.69
N ILE A 758 30.94 49.42 -44.65
CA ILE A 758 32.15 48.67 -44.32
C ILE A 758 32.06 47.27 -44.92
N THR A 759 33.16 46.79 -45.49
CA THR A 759 33.36 45.40 -45.92
C THR A 759 34.64 44.82 -45.32
N PHE A 760 34.67 43.54 -45.00
CA PHE A 760 35.87 42.83 -44.54
C PHE A 760 35.86 41.36 -44.97
N ALA A 761 37.00 40.66 -44.81
CA ALA A 761 37.10 39.23 -45.10
C ALA A 761 36.61 38.38 -43.91
N SER A 762 35.90 37.28 -44.20
CA SER A 762 35.48 36.31 -43.17
C SER A 762 36.69 35.71 -42.46
N THR A 763 36.66 35.59 -41.13
CA THR A 763 37.74 35.02 -40.30
C THR A 763 37.69 33.49 -40.25
N GLY A 764 36.51 32.90 -40.41
CA GLY A 764 36.32 31.46 -40.42
C GLY A 764 34.87 31.07 -40.75
N PRO A 765 34.60 29.77 -41.03
CA PRO A 765 33.26 29.26 -41.19
C PRO A 765 32.50 29.27 -39.85
N GLY A 766 31.33 29.90 -39.81
CA GLY A 766 30.47 29.93 -38.62
C GLY A 766 30.76 31.08 -37.65
N ASP A 767 31.87 31.79 -37.84
CA ASP A 767 32.19 32.99 -37.07
C ASP A 767 31.11 34.07 -37.24
N VAL A 768 30.77 34.72 -36.14
CA VAL A 768 29.91 35.89 -36.12
C VAL A 768 30.71 37.13 -35.72
N TYR A 769 30.27 38.28 -36.19
CA TYR A 769 30.98 39.53 -36.00
C TYR A 769 30.16 40.48 -35.14
N ALA A 770 30.85 41.40 -34.49
CA ALA A 770 30.21 42.49 -33.78
C ALA A 770 31.05 43.76 -33.96
N TYR A 771 30.40 44.93 -33.90
CA TYR A 771 31.09 46.22 -34.00
C TYR A 771 30.70 47.20 -32.90
N ARG A 772 31.56 48.18 -32.65
CA ARG A 772 31.34 49.28 -31.72
C ARG A 772 31.81 50.60 -32.34
N LEU A 773 31.13 51.69 -32.01
CA LEU A 773 31.59 53.05 -32.32
C LEU A 773 32.43 53.63 -31.18
N GLY A 774 33.62 54.13 -31.50
CA GLY A 774 34.52 54.77 -30.54
C GLY A 774 35.19 53.78 -29.58
N PRO A 775 36.01 54.31 -28.63
CA PRO A 775 36.85 53.49 -27.76
C PRO A 775 36.09 52.82 -26.60
N SER A 776 34.81 53.17 -26.37
CA SER A 776 34.01 52.66 -25.25
C SER A 776 32.55 52.45 -25.65
N GLY A 777 31.93 51.41 -25.08
CA GLY A 777 30.57 50.96 -25.44
C GLY A 777 30.46 49.44 -25.59
N ALA A 778 29.23 48.94 -25.71
CA ALA A 778 28.94 47.53 -26.01
C ALA A 778 29.10 47.25 -27.51
N PHE A 779 29.55 46.04 -27.85
CA PHE A 779 29.56 45.57 -29.22
C PHE A 779 28.13 45.24 -29.68
N LEU A 780 27.77 45.72 -30.87
CA LEU A 780 26.52 45.45 -31.56
C LEU A 780 26.70 44.25 -32.50
N PRO A 781 25.81 43.25 -32.46
CA PRO A 781 25.94 42.05 -33.28
C PRO A 781 25.71 42.34 -34.76
N LEU A 782 26.53 41.73 -35.60
CA LEU A 782 26.38 41.70 -37.05
C LEU A 782 25.95 40.31 -37.56
N GLY A 783 26.00 39.28 -36.71
CA GLY A 783 25.87 37.89 -37.16
C GLY A 783 27.01 37.53 -38.12
N ALA A 784 26.73 36.72 -39.14
CA ALA A 784 27.74 36.32 -40.14
C ALA A 784 28.01 37.39 -41.22
N ALA A 785 27.44 38.59 -41.10
CA ALA A 785 27.56 39.62 -42.12
C ALA A 785 28.98 40.21 -42.15
N THR A 786 29.63 40.11 -43.31
CA THR A 786 30.93 40.73 -43.59
C THR A 786 30.82 42.08 -44.31
N THR A 787 29.58 42.57 -44.47
CA THR A 787 29.28 43.90 -44.99
C THR A 787 28.13 44.53 -44.23
N PHE A 788 28.28 45.78 -43.82
CA PHE A 788 27.24 46.54 -43.11
C PHE A 788 27.52 48.04 -43.12
N THR A 789 26.49 48.84 -42.86
CA THR A 789 26.61 50.28 -42.62
C THR A 789 26.46 50.52 -41.11
N PRO A 790 27.48 51.06 -40.41
CA PRO A 790 27.38 51.35 -38.99
C PRO A 790 26.27 52.36 -38.70
N MET A 791 25.43 52.07 -37.70
CA MET A 791 24.40 53.01 -37.27
C MET A 791 24.99 54.05 -36.30
N GLY A 792 24.53 55.30 -36.38
CA GLY A 792 24.90 56.35 -35.42
C GLY A 792 26.21 57.09 -35.72
N LEU A 793 26.72 56.99 -36.95
CA LEU A 793 27.87 57.78 -37.42
C LEU A 793 27.59 59.29 -37.32
N LYS A 794 28.53 60.05 -36.77
CA LYS A 794 28.47 61.52 -36.70
C LYS A 794 29.14 62.14 -37.93
N PRO A 795 28.78 63.36 -38.38
CA PRO A 795 29.50 64.05 -39.46
C PRO A 795 31.01 64.14 -39.14
N GLY A 796 31.86 63.79 -40.11
CA GLY A 796 33.31 63.67 -39.93
C GLY A 796 33.82 62.24 -39.71
N PRO A 797 35.08 62.05 -39.25
CA PRO A 797 35.68 60.74 -39.04
C PRO A 797 35.12 60.04 -37.79
N ASN A 798 34.70 58.77 -37.92
CA ASN A 798 34.24 57.92 -36.83
C ASN A 798 35.10 56.66 -36.75
N THR A 799 35.59 56.33 -35.56
CA THR A 799 36.29 55.06 -35.32
C THR A 799 35.29 53.93 -35.12
N VAL A 800 35.39 52.88 -35.93
CA VAL A 800 34.59 51.67 -35.84
C VAL A 800 35.52 50.50 -35.51
N THR A 801 35.28 49.85 -34.37
CA THR A 801 36.03 48.68 -33.92
C THR A 801 35.18 47.44 -34.10
N LEU A 802 35.76 46.37 -34.65
CA LEU A 802 35.10 45.11 -34.95
C LEU A 802 35.86 43.96 -34.27
N LEU A 803 35.15 42.90 -33.93
CA LEU A 803 35.73 41.63 -33.49
C LEU A 803 34.96 40.46 -34.10
N ALA A 804 35.62 39.31 -34.16
CA ALA A 804 35.01 38.04 -34.53
C ALA A 804 34.79 37.18 -33.28
N ILE A 805 33.74 36.37 -33.29
CA ILE A 805 33.40 35.39 -32.27
C ILE A 805 33.20 34.07 -33.00
N ASP A 806 33.93 33.03 -32.65
CA ASP A 806 33.76 31.73 -33.30
C ASP A 806 32.52 30.97 -32.80
N ILE A 807 32.31 29.77 -33.33
CA ILE A 807 31.17 28.91 -32.99
C ILE A 807 31.19 28.38 -31.54
N ALA A 808 32.35 28.38 -30.88
CA ALA A 808 32.52 27.98 -29.48
C ALA A 808 32.43 29.17 -28.51
N GLY A 809 32.35 30.40 -29.03
CA GLY A 809 32.22 31.63 -28.27
C GLY A 809 33.55 32.32 -27.96
N ASN A 810 34.68 31.89 -28.52
CA ASN A 810 35.95 32.59 -28.33
C ASN A 810 35.94 33.94 -29.06
N ILE A 811 36.45 34.98 -28.39
CA ILE A 811 36.51 36.33 -28.94
C ILE A 811 37.88 36.59 -29.55
N GLY A 812 37.90 36.83 -30.87
CA GLY A 812 39.11 37.18 -31.62
C GLY A 812 39.59 38.61 -31.38
N PRO A 813 40.80 38.96 -31.85
CA PRO A 813 41.36 40.30 -31.70
C PRO A 813 40.51 41.40 -32.34
N GLU A 814 40.45 42.57 -31.68
CA GLU A 814 39.77 43.75 -32.23
C GLU A 814 40.51 44.31 -33.46
N ALA A 815 39.77 44.67 -34.51
CA ALA A 815 40.23 45.38 -35.70
C ALA A 815 39.50 46.73 -35.80
N THR A 816 40.16 47.79 -36.29
CA THR A 816 39.58 49.15 -36.29
C THR A 816 39.71 49.83 -37.65
N ILE A 817 38.69 50.58 -38.06
CA ILE A 817 38.67 51.42 -39.27
C ILE A 817 38.05 52.79 -38.98
N ILE A 818 38.44 53.81 -39.75
CA ILE A 818 37.83 55.15 -39.72
C ILE A 818 36.83 55.27 -40.88
N VAL A 819 35.57 55.56 -40.57
CA VAL A 819 34.52 55.85 -41.56
C VAL A 819 34.21 57.35 -41.54
N ALA A 820 34.36 58.02 -42.67
CA ALA A 820 34.06 59.44 -42.82
C ALA A 820 32.63 59.63 -43.34
N ARG A 821 31.79 60.30 -42.54
CA ARG A 821 30.44 60.70 -42.94
C ARG A 821 30.47 62.12 -43.53
N PRO A 822 30.03 62.34 -44.78
CA PRO A 822 30.07 63.65 -45.40
C PRO A 822 29.33 64.72 -44.58
N LEU A 823 29.92 65.91 -44.48
CA LEU A 823 29.23 67.09 -43.97
C LEU A 823 28.22 67.53 -45.05
N LEU A 824 26.93 67.38 -44.78
CA LEU A 824 25.89 67.94 -45.63
C LEU A 824 26.02 69.47 -45.62
N LEU A 825 26.47 70.06 -46.73
CA LEU A 825 26.25 71.47 -47.00
C LEU A 825 24.79 71.65 -47.41
N PRO A 826 24.07 72.68 -46.91
CA PRO A 826 22.67 72.90 -47.26
C PRO A 826 22.52 73.17 -48.78
N PRO A 827 21.45 72.67 -49.42
CA PRO A 827 21.19 72.95 -50.84
C PRO A 827 20.89 74.44 -51.05
N ALA A 828 21.35 74.96 -52.21
CA ALA A 828 21.38 76.38 -52.59
C ALA A 828 20.02 77.09 -52.61
#